data_AF-A0A959F682-F1
#
_entry.id   AF-A0A959F682-F1
#
_cell.length_a   1.000
_cell.length_b   1.000
_cell.length_c   1.000
_cell.angle_alpha   90.00
_cell.angle_beta   90.00
_cell.angle_gamma   90.00
#
_symmetry.space_group_name_H-M   'P 1'
#
loop_
_entity.id
_entity.type
_entity.pdbx_description
1 polymer ?
#
loop_
_entity_poly.entity_id
_entity_poly.type
_entity_poly.pdbx_seq_one_letter_code
_entity_poly.pdbx_strand_id
1 'polypeptide(L)'
;MKTTWKWTQTGLLMMILFLITPILTYAGSGTITPAPANPAGIRGLMNFTVNFRFVPTAADITNLQNELRVANDAICDATDGQIVFGNITITSGSVNEAQADIWILPDPGRSGVSFWTDGSGFGRDGAHINLFSNGVDGRTIAHELGHLAFGIGDEYDEQCRWGGPCGIGPAIDPANVDDRNNTIMANQNTMSELTVPGNHDPLRGDGSGCPTTETCTGMGLCSGDACTGFNGGTGRYEASQNTLINGGLSDWEVLVRNYPALGLTMPLLPVAAVPASCDGFLNIITQTEGSSLVVLTFDRSGSMSVQDVGDRTRLEFAQAAGRAFVDLQRNKNIKLGIVEFSSTASTVRSVESLTNANANAFKSDINSLTASGNTAIGDGLIESRVQLQIAQAVAAAGGETLTNPTVFLLSDGQNNRGADPDAVADNLISAGVTIHSIPVGNGADTELLSDLASESGGKMLPAYTDDQIPAIYAELAAHQQGYSLINSGVNFKEHIFFEFPSPAMLLTLPVEKNAEGLTIFMGLKNVQASNLDYQNISRSVDIIDPEGHKLQKDEYELIDDAYYRIYRIANPKSGNYQLFILNTQLVTPDLNVVSFVENPLPDFYIDAEPKVMSTPQPVKISGVASYAVTLFDPNLNFEGYVERPDRSQVP
;
A
#
# COMPACT_ATOMS: atom_id res chain seq x y z
N MET A 1 -74.73 15.89 12.28
CA MET A 1 -75.01 14.73 13.16
C MET A 1 -73.69 14.01 13.36
N LYS A 2 -73.17 13.82 14.59
CA LYS A 2 -73.34 12.60 15.43
C LYS A 2 -73.09 11.31 14.62
N THR A 3 -72.21 10.36 14.97
CA THR A 3 -71.33 10.09 16.15
C THR A 3 -70.30 9.01 15.72
N THR A 4 -69.18 8.64 16.38
CA THR A 4 -68.65 8.86 17.76
C THR A 4 -67.11 8.67 17.79
N TRP A 5 -66.44 9.00 18.91
CA TRP A 5 -65.05 8.61 19.21
C TRP A 5 -64.91 7.17 19.72
N LYS A 6 -63.75 6.54 19.48
CA LYS A 6 -62.73 6.11 20.49
C LYS A 6 -61.81 5.01 19.95
N TRP A 7 -60.50 5.24 19.97
CA TRP A 7 -59.51 4.25 20.41
C TRP A 7 -58.42 4.98 21.22
N THR A 8 -57.94 4.32 22.26
CA THR A 8 -57.13 4.89 23.34
C THR A 8 -55.64 4.79 23.10
N GLN A 9 -54.88 5.73 23.66
CA GLN A 9 -53.42 5.61 23.77
C GLN A 9 -53.03 4.38 24.59
N THR A 10 -52.13 3.55 24.07
CA THR A 10 -51.23 2.70 24.87
C THR A 10 -49.89 2.56 24.16
N GLY A 11 -48.87 3.17 24.77
CA GLY A 11 -47.44 2.88 24.68
C GLY A 11 -46.85 2.28 23.39
N LEU A 12 -46.18 3.13 22.61
CA LEU A 12 -44.70 3.15 22.68
C LEU A 12 -44.20 4.55 22.35
N LEU A 13 -43.60 5.25 23.31
CA LEU A 13 -42.89 6.49 23.04
C LEU A 13 -41.54 6.08 22.43
N MET A 14 -41.49 5.88 21.11
CA MET A 14 -40.24 5.61 20.42
C MET A 14 -39.42 6.90 20.43
N MET A 15 -38.64 7.04 21.49
CA MET A 15 -37.71 8.14 21.70
C MET A 15 -36.64 8.01 20.62
N ILE A 16 -36.83 8.73 19.51
CA ILE A 16 -35.83 8.85 18.44
C ILE A 16 -34.68 9.65 19.04
N LEU A 17 -33.79 8.93 19.71
CA LEU A 17 -32.48 9.41 20.10
C LEU A 17 -31.73 9.59 18.78
N PHE A 18 -31.74 10.82 18.25
CA PHE A 18 -30.77 11.24 17.25
C PHE A 18 -29.39 11.22 17.92
N LEU A 19 -28.81 10.02 18.01
CA LEU A 19 -27.38 9.84 18.07
C LEU A 19 -26.85 10.38 16.75
N ILE A 20 -26.51 11.66 16.77
CA ILE A 20 -25.59 12.24 15.81
C ILE A 20 -24.23 11.63 16.17
N THR A 21 -24.01 10.40 15.74
CA THR A 21 -22.66 9.87 15.56
C THR A 21 -22.00 10.80 14.54
N PRO A 22 -20.97 11.57 14.89
CA PRO A 22 -20.23 12.28 13.88
C PRO A 22 -19.66 11.22 12.93
N ILE A 23 -19.99 11.31 11.65
CA ILE A 23 -19.36 10.50 10.62
C ILE A 23 -17.95 11.05 10.47
N LEU A 24 -17.06 10.55 11.33
CA LEU A 24 -15.63 10.80 11.29
C LEU A 24 -15.05 9.74 10.38
N THR A 25 -14.93 10.08 9.10
CA THR A 25 -14.17 9.32 8.11
C THR A 25 -12.67 9.45 8.44
N TYR A 26 -12.22 8.70 9.44
CA TYR A 26 -10.80 8.39 9.64
C TYR A 26 -10.53 7.05 8.96
N ALA A 27 -9.79 7.09 7.86
CA ALA A 27 -9.48 5.91 7.03
C ALA A 27 -8.03 5.41 7.22
N GLY A 28 -7.35 5.81 8.31
CA GLY A 28 -6.07 5.24 8.74
C GLY A 28 -6.21 4.37 10.00
N SER A 29 -5.16 3.62 10.36
CA SER A 29 -5.22 2.62 11.43
C SER A 29 -4.94 3.13 12.85
N GLY A 30 -4.26 4.27 13.00
CA GLY A 30 -3.83 4.82 14.27
C GLY A 30 -4.97 5.20 15.21
N THR A 31 -4.95 4.67 16.43
CA THR A 31 -5.89 5.04 17.48
C THR A 31 -5.24 4.99 18.86
N ILE A 32 -5.53 5.98 19.73
CA ILE A 32 -5.28 5.83 21.17
C ILE A 32 -6.61 5.58 21.87
N THR A 33 -6.74 4.42 22.49
CA THR A 33 -7.99 3.91 23.07
C THR A 33 -7.89 3.74 24.59
N PRO A 34 -8.98 3.88 25.36
CA PRO A 34 -8.96 3.61 26.79
C PRO A 34 -8.57 2.17 27.11
N ALA A 35 -7.55 1.99 27.96
CA ALA A 35 -7.10 0.69 28.39
C ALA A 35 -8.13 0.00 29.31
N PRO A 36 -8.28 -1.34 29.24
CA PRO A 36 -9.03 -2.09 30.24
C PRO A 36 -8.46 -1.89 31.65
N ALA A 37 -9.31 -1.98 32.67
CA ALA A 37 -8.90 -1.82 34.06
C ALA A 37 -7.78 -2.81 34.43
N ASN A 38 -6.62 -2.27 34.84
CA ASN A 38 -5.40 -3.02 35.07
C ASN A 38 -4.68 -2.53 36.35
N PRO A 39 -3.86 -3.37 37.00
CA PRO A 39 -3.16 -3.00 38.23
C PRO A 39 -1.93 -2.10 37.99
N ALA A 40 -1.48 -1.93 36.74
CA ALA A 40 -0.31 -1.12 36.39
C ALA A 40 -0.62 0.39 36.31
N GLY A 41 -1.90 0.77 36.22
CA GLY A 41 -2.31 2.17 36.09
C GLY A 41 -2.34 2.70 34.65
N ILE A 42 -2.10 1.83 33.66
CA ILE A 42 -2.16 2.16 32.23
C ILE A 42 -3.57 2.62 31.86
N ARG A 43 -3.67 3.69 31.06
CA ARG A 43 -4.94 4.36 30.69
C ARG A 43 -5.17 4.43 29.19
N GLY A 44 -4.10 4.53 28.38
CA GLY A 44 -4.16 4.58 26.92
C GLY A 44 -3.43 3.41 26.27
N LEU A 45 -4.05 2.82 25.25
CA LEU A 45 -3.43 1.86 24.34
C LEU A 45 -3.35 2.49 22.95
N MET A 46 -2.13 2.72 22.48
CA MET A 46 -1.82 3.23 21.15
C MET A 46 -1.71 2.04 20.17
N ASN A 47 -2.63 1.95 19.22
CA ASN A 47 -2.65 0.91 18.17
C ASN A 47 -2.35 1.57 16.81
N PHE A 48 -1.57 0.93 15.95
CA PHE A 48 -1.19 1.48 14.64
C PHE A 48 -0.64 0.41 13.68
N THR A 49 -0.45 0.80 12.41
CA THR A 49 0.20 -0.03 11.39
C THR A 49 1.52 0.57 10.96
N VAL A 50 2.54 -0.29 10.80
CA VAL A 50 3.84 0.04 10.22
C VAL A 50 3.97 -0.69 8.89
N ASN A 51 4.17 0.02 7.78
CA ASN A 51 4.33 -0.58 6.46
C ASN A 51 5.79 -0.47 5.98
N PHE A 52 6.43 -1.61 5.70
CA PHE A 52 7.67 -1.65 4.95
C PHE A 52 7.39 -1.36 3.47
N ARG A 53 7.94 -0.24 2.98
CA ARG A 53 7.85 0.22 1.57
C ARG A 53 8.78 -0.57 0.64
N PHE A 54 9.22 -1.75 1.07
CA PHE A 54 10.05 -2.73 0.40
C PHE A 54 9.72 -4.12 0.98
N VAL A 55 10.20 -5.21 0.39
CA VAL A 55 10.07 -6.55 0.98
C VAL A 55 11.13 -6.71 2.08
N PRO A 56 10.75 -6.76 3.38
CA PRO A 56 11.73 -6.77 4.45
C PRO A 56 12.32 -8.16 4.66
N THR A 57 13.60 -8.23 5.06
CA THR A 57 14.20 -9.49 5.50
C THR A 57 13.73 -9.85 6.91
N ALA A 58 13.91 -11.11 7.31
CA ALA A 58 13.70 -11.55 8.69
C ALA A 58 14.53 -10.74 9.71
N ALA A 59 15.69 -10.21 9.31
CA ALA A 59 16.51 -9.35 10.14
C ALA A 59 15.89 -7.96 10.30
N ASP A 60 15.33 -7.36 9.24
CA ASP A 60 14.69 -6.05 9.28
C ASP A 60 13.41 -6.07 10.13
N ILE A 61 12.61 -7.13 9.99
CA ILE A 61 11.42 -7.40 10.82
C ILE A 61 11.84 -7.51 12.29
N THR A 62 12.88 -8.30 12.58
CA THR A 62 13.38 -8.49 13.95
C THR A 62 13.93 -7.18 14.53
N ASN A 63 14.63 -6.37 13.72
CA ASN A 63 15.13 -5.06 14.12
C ASN A 63 13.98 -4.13 14.48
N LEU A 64 13.00 -3.97 13.58
CA LEU A 64 11.80 -3.18 13.86
C LEU A 64 11.05 -3.65 15.10
N GLN A 65 10.88 -4.97 15.30
CA GLN A 65 10.22 -5.51 16.50
C GLN A 65 10.94 -5.17 17.80
N ASN A 66 12.28 -5.06 17.78
CA ASN A 66 13.06 -4.61 18.93
C ASN A 66 12.93 -3.09 19.13
N GLU A 67 13.03 -2.30 18.06
CA GLU A 67 12.92 -0.84 18.13
C GLU A 67 11.50 -0.37 18.50
N LEU A 68 10.45 -1.11 18.13
CA LEU A 68 9.09 -0.87 18.60
C LEU A 68 8.92 -1.14 20.11
N ARG A 69 9.74 -2.02 20.72
CA ARG A 69 9.79 -2.19 22.18
C ARG A 69 10.51 -1.04 22.86
N VAL A 70 11.65 -0.61 22.30
CA VAL A 70 12.37 0.59 22.76
C VAL A 70 11.47 1.84 22.68
N ALA A 71 10.68 1.96 21.61
CA ALA A 71 9.69 3.02 21.45
C ALA A 71 8.52 2.91 22.46
N ASN A 72 8.02 1.69 22.72
CA ASN A 72 7.02 1.45 23.76
C ASN A 72 7.51 1.87 25.14
N ASP A 73 8.73 1.45 25.51
CA ASP A 73 9.36 1.82 26.79
C ASP A 73 9.56 3.33 26.89
N ALA A 74 9.97 4.01 25.81
CA ALA A 74 10.16 5.46 25.80
C ALA A 74 8.83 6.24 25.94
N ILE A 75 7.75 5.83 25.25
CA ILE A 75 6.42 6.44 25.41
C ILE A 75 5.82 6.13 26.80
N CYS A 76 6.10 4.94 27.32
CA CYS A 76 5.67 4.53 28.66
C CYS A 76 6.35 5.34 29.76
N ASP A 77 7.68 5.51 29.69
CA ASP A 77 8.45 6.38 30.61
C ASP A 77 7.90 7.82 30.53
N ALA A 78 7.86 8.39 29.31
CA ALA A 78 7.45 9.76 29.08
C ALA A 78 5.99 10.09 29.47
N THR A 79 5.16 9.08 29.71
CA THR A 79 3.77 9.25 30.16
C THR A 79 3.53 8.69 31.57
N ASP A 80 4.56 8.56 32.42
CA ASP A 80 4.47 8.02 33.79
C ASP A 80 3.74 6.66 33.85
N GLY A 81 3.90 5.84 32.80
CA GLY A 81 3.26 4.53 32.63
C GLY A 81 1.78 4.57 32.26
N GLN A 82 1.26 5.72 31.82
CA GLN A 82 -0.17 5.88 31.54
C GLN A 82 -0.56 5.62 30.09
N ILE A 83 0.37 5.69 29.13
CA ILE A 83 0.14 5.27 27.74
C ILE A 83 1.20 4.23 27.36
N VAL A 84 0.75 3.15 26.73
CA VAL A 84 1.62 2.12 26.14
C VAL A 84 1.12 1.76 24.75
N PHE A 85 1.93 1.04 24.00
CA PHE A 85 1.50 0.44 22.73
C PHE A 85 0.58 -0.76 22.99
N GLY A 86 -0.45 -0.88 22.15
CA GLY A 86 -1.39 -2.00 22.11
C GLY A 86 -1.07 -2.94 20.95
N ASN A 87 -2.01 -3.06 20.01
CA ASN A 87 -1.82 -3.82 18.78
C ASN A 87 -1.03 -3.01 17.75
N ILE A 88 0.10 -3.56 17.29
CA ILE A 88 0.87 -3.03 16.16
C ILE A 88 0.84 -4.06 15.04
N THR A 89 0.41 -3.66 13.85
CA THR A 89 0.49 -4.52 12.66
C THR A 89 1.67 -4.08 11.80
N ILE A 90 2.58 -4.98 11.49
CA ILE A 90 3.67 -4.74 10.55
C ILE A 90 3.27 -5.36 9.21
N THR A 91 3.17 -4.56 8.15
CA THR A 91 2.82 -4.98 6.78
C THR A 91 3.98 -4.68 5.82
N SER A 92 3.90 -5.18 4.58
CA SER A 92 4.83 -4.79 3.51
C SER A 92 4.15 -4.72 2.15
N GLY A 93 4.61 -3.82 1.29
CA GLY A 93 4.03 -3.63 -0.04
C GLY A 93 2.80 -2.69 -0.04
N SER A 94 2.11 -2.63 -1.18
CA SER A 94 1.19 -1.52 -1.50
C SER A 94 -0.24 -1.66 -0.98
N VAL A 95 -0.64 -2.82 -0.45
CA VAL A 95 -1.99 -3.01 0.10
C VAL A 95 -2.15 -2.18 1.38
N ASN A 96 -3.17 -1.33 1.42
CA ASN A 96 -3.49 -0.42 2.54
C ASN A 96 -2.34 0.51 2.96
N GLU A 97 -1.39 0.80 2.06
CA GLU A 97 -0.19 1.59 2.39
C GLU A 97 -0.52 2.99 2.94
N ALA A 98 -1.57 3.64 2.42
CA ALA A 98 -2.01 4.97 2.83
C ALA A 98 -2.73 4.99 4.20
N GLN A 99 -3.11 3.81 4.71
CA GLN A 99 -3.73 3.65 6.03
C GLN A 99 -2.72 3.47 7.16
N ALA A 100 -1.46 3.13 6.83
CA ALA A 100 -0.41 2.89 7.81
C ALA A 100 0.06 4.20 8.45
N ASP A 101 0.33 4.20 9.75
CA ASP A 101 0.74 5.41 10.49
C ASP A 101 2.26 5.65 10.41
N ILE A 102 3.02 4.59 10.09
CA ILE A 102 4.48 4.62 9.91
C ILE A 102 4.85 3.93 8.61
N TRP A 103 5.68 4.57 7.80
CA TRP A 103 6.36 3.97 6.65
C TRP A 103 7.83 3.74 6.96
N ILE A 104 8.35 2.58 6.57
CA ILE A 104 9.79 2.30 6.58
C ILE A 104 10.25 2.25 5.13
N LEU A 105 11.00 3.28 4.74
CA LEU A 105 11.56 3.46 3.41
C LEU A 105 12.88 2.67 3.29
N PRO A 106 13.18 2.08 2.11
CA PRO A 106 14.40 1.31 1.91
C PRO A 106 15.66 2.18 1.94
N ASP A 107 15.53 3.46 1.61
CA ASP A 107 16.63 4.42 1.54
C ASP A 107 17.19 4.82 2.92
N PRO A 108 18.38 5.46 2.95
CA PRO A 108 18.84 6.22 4.09
C PRO A 108 18.26 7.63 4.11
N GLY A 109 17.82 8.11 5.28
CA GLY A 109 17.25 9.45 5.43
C GLY A 109 17.15 9.89 6.89
N ARG A 110 16.62 11.11 7.11
CA ARG A 110 16.26 11.60 8.44
C ARG A 110 14.77 11.37 8.63
N SER A 111 14.40 10.69 9.71
CA SER A 111 13.00 10.50 10.10
C SER A 111 12.26 11.84 10.23
N GLY A 112 10.95 11.81 9.99
CA GLY A 112 10.12 12.99 10.09
C GLY A 112 8.66 12.73 9.78
N VAL A 113 7.79 13.56 10.34
CA VAL A 113 6.34 13.53 10.14
C VAL A 113 5.76 14.94 9.96
N SER A 114 4.56 15.02 9.37
CA SER A 114 3.75 16.24 9.41
C SER A 114 3.08 16.41 10.77
N PHE A 115 2.73 17.63 11.13
CA PHE A 115 2.33 17.97 12.50
C PHE A 115 0.87 18.45 12.61
N TRP A 116 0.18 18.01 13.67
CA TRP A 116 -1.20 18.40 14.00
C TRP A 116 -1.35 18.69 15.49
N THR A 117 -1.67 19.94 15.87
CA THR A 117 -1.78 20.35 17.29
C THR A 117 -2.83 19.57 18.09
N ASP A 118 -3.85 19.04 17.44
CA ASP A 118 -4.94 18.27 18.06
C ASP A 118 -4.70 16.75 18.07
N GLY A 119 -3.54 16.28 17.57
CA GLY A 119 -3.24 14.86 17.41
C GLY A 119 -4.00 14.18 16.26
N SER A 120 -4.76 14.92 15.44
CA SER A 120 -5.59 14.37 14.35
C SER A 120 -4.82 13.88 13.11
N GLY A 121 -3.48 13.83 13.19
CA GLY A 121 -2.65 13.17 12.20
C GLY A 121 -2.62 11.65 12.36
N PHE A 122 -2.70 11.15 13.59
CA PHE A 122 -2.70 9.71 13.86
C PHE A 122 -4.04 9.07 13.44
N GLY A 123 -4.00 7.96 12.69
CA GLY A 123 -5.20 7.37 12.08
C GLY A 123 -5.77 8.15 10.89
N ARG A 124 -5.02 9.12 10.34
CA ARG A 124 -5.42 9.87 9.15
C ARG A 124 -4.79 9.27 7.91
N ASP A 125 -5.63 8.87 6.96
CA ASP A 125 -5.21 8.42 5.63
C ASP A 125 -4.28 9.46 4.97
N GLY A 126 -3.12 8.99 4.49
CA GLY A 126 -2.07 9.84 3.92
C GLY A 126 -1.16 10.58 4.92
N ALA A 127 -1.30 10.37 6.24
CA ALA A 127 -0.42 10.94 7.26
C ALA A 127 0.51 9.86 7.83
N HIS A 128 1.83 10.03 7.61
CA HIS A 128 2.82 8.99 7.89
C HIS A 128 4.05 9.55 8.59
N ILE A 129 4.51 8.90 9.65
CA ILE A 129 5.91 8.99 10.07
C ILE A 129 6.75 8.29 8.99
N ASN A 130 7.70 9.00 8.39
CA ASN A 130 8.67 8.39 7.50
C ASN A 130 9.90 7.99 8.32
N LEU A 131 10.22 6.69 8.32
CA LEU A 131 11.45 6.10 8.84
C LEU A 131 12.27 5.53 7.69
N PHE A 132 13.55 5.26 7.95
CA PHE A 132 14.53 4.87 6.94
C PHE A 132 15.28 3.62 7.39
N SER A 133 15.49 2.67 6.48
CA SER A 133 15.94 1.29 6.80
C SER A 133 17.26 1.23 7.56
N ASN A 134 18.16 2.18 7.31
CA ASN A 134 19.48 2.28 7.93
C ASN A 134 19.48 2.93 9.33
N GLY A 135 18.32 3.38 9.80
CA GLY A 135 18.17 4.25 10.97
C GLY A 135 16.83 4.09 11.68
N VAL A 136 16.22 2.90 11.61
CA VAL A 136 15.10 2.54 12.49
C VAL A 136 15.63 2.50 13.92
N ASP A 137 15.13 3.41 14.75
CA ASP A 137 15.56 3.65 16.14
C ASP A 137 14.31 3.97 16.99
N GLY A 138 14.11 3.23 18.08
CA GLY A 138 12.89 3.29 18.88
C GLY A 138 12.66 4.64 19.57
N ARG A 139 13.73 5.33 19.95
CA ARG A 139 13.65 6.67 20.55
C ARG A 139 13.19 7.72 19.55
N THR A 140 13.64 7.60 18.30
CA THR A 140 13.17 8.39 17.17
C THR A 140 11.71 8.06 16.84
N ILE A 141 11.29 6.79 16.86
CA ILE A 141 9.87 6.41 16.70
C ILE A 141 8.99 7.09 17.77
N ALA A 142 9.42 7.07 19.03
CA ALA A 142 8.68 7.72 20.13
C ALA A 142 8.58 9.25 19.95
N HIS A 143 9.67 9.91 19.54
CA HIS A 143 9.71 11.34 19.24
C HIS A 143 8.72 11.73 18.12
N GLU A 144 8.76 11.03 16.98
CA GLU A 144 7.86 11.30 15.84
C GLU A 144 6.39 10.98 16.18
N LEU A 145 6.11 9.99 17.03
CA LEU A 145 4.76 9.74 17.58
C LEU A 145 4.28 10.86 18.50
N GLY A 146 5.19 11.58 19.18
CA GLY A 146 4.86 12.82 19.89
C GLY A 146 4.21 13.85 18.96
N HIS A 147 4.80 14.09 17.79
CA HIS A 147 4.22 14.97 16.77
C HIS A 147 2.90 14.42 16.19
N LEU A 148 2.91 13.17 15.71
CA LEU A 148 1.78 12.62 14.93
C LEU A 148 0.55 12.35 15.82
N ALA A 149 0.77 11.74 16.99
CA ALA A 149 -0.28 11.23 17.85
C ALA A 149 -0.59 12.15 19.03
N PHE A 150 0.42 12.72 19.71
CA PHE A 150 0.15 13.60 20.85
C PHE A 150 -0.09 15.06 20.45
N GLY A 151 0.43 15.51 19.31
CA GLY A 151 0.32 16.90 18.85
C GLY A 151 1.24 17.86 19.60
N ILE A 152 2.35 17.36 20.14
CA ILE A 152 3.41 18.15 20.79
C ILE A 152 4.52 18.50 19.79
N GLY A 153 5.15 19.67 19.97
CA GLY A 153 6.16 20.20 19.07
C GLY A 153 7.60 20.00 19.55
N ASP A 154 8.54 20.29 18.66
CA ASP A 154 9.99 20.31 18.95
C ASP A 154 10.37 21.29 20.07
N GLU A 155 11.28 20.86 20.94
CA GLU A 155 11.90 21.65 22.01
C GLU A 155 13.45 21.61 22.00
N TYR A 156 14.06 21.24 20.87
CA TYR A 156 15.53 21.19 20.65
C TYR A 156 16.25 22.47 21.09
N ASP A 157 17.38 22.33 21.80
CA ASP A 157 18.21 23.46 22.22
C ASP A 157 19.16 23.98 21.12
N GLU A 158 19.45 23.18 20.08
CA GLU A 158 20.41 23.57 19.04
C GLU A 158 19.79 24.19 17.75
N GLN A 159 18.46 24.17 17.57
CA GLN A 159 17.84 24.66 16.32
C GLN A 159 17.69 26.19 16.27
N CYS A 160 18.22 26.82 15.21
CA CYS A 160 18.13 28.27 14.99
C CYS A 160 16.91 28.65 14.14
N ARG A 161 16.07 29.56 14.65
CA ARG A 161 14.81 30.00 14.02
C ARG A 161 15.01 30.62 12.62
N TRP A 162 14.68 29.90 11.55
CA TRP A 162 14.43 30.45 10.18
C TRP A 162 15.44 31.50 9.68
N GLY A 163 16.74 31.31 9.96
CA GLY A 163 17.81 32.26 9.58
C GLY A 163 18.12 33.38 10.60
N GLY A 164 17.55 33.32 11.80
CA GLY A 164 17.90 34.15 12.95
C GLY A 164 19.00 33.54 13.85
N PRO A 165 19.41 34.23 14.92
CA PRO A 165 20.44 33.76 15.86
C PRO A 165 20.02 32.47 16.59
N CYS A 166 21.03 31.64 16.89
CA CYS A 166 20.90 30.36 17.57
C CYS A 166 20.93 30.52 19.11
N GLY A 167 20.34 29.57 19.83
CA GLY A 167 20.34 29.54 21.30
C GLY A 167 19.00 29.98 21.89
N ILE A 168 18.00 29.12 21.76
CA ILE A 168 16.64 29.35 22.25
C ILE A 168 16.28 28.14 23.13
N GLY A 169 16.05 28.38 24.41
CA GLY A 169 16.26 27.37 25.46
C GLY A 169 15.31 26.16 25.44
N PRO A 170 15.77 24.99 25.90
CA PRO A 170 14.93 23.81 26.11
C PRO A 170 13.96 24.02 27.29
N ALA A 171 13.19 22.98 27.61
CA ALA A 171 12.46 22.84 28.86
C ALA A 171 13.40 22.88 30.09
N ILE A 172 13.69 24.08 30.60
CA ILE A 172 14.66 24.30 31.68
C ILE A 172 13.95 24.26 33.03
N ASP A 173 14.23 23.20 33.81
CA ASP A 173 13.97 23.16 35.25
C ASP A 173 14.95 24.10 35.99
N PRO A 174 14.48 24.98 36.88
CA PRO A 174 15.33 25.94 37.61
C PRO A 174 16.17 25.35 38.77
N ALA A 175 16.16 24.03 39.03
CA ALA A 175 16.75 23.46 40.25
C ALA A 175 17.43 22.07 40.15
N ASN A 176 17.05 21.14 39.25
CA ASN A 176 17.71 19.82 39.15
C ASN A 176 17.83 19.29 37.71
N VAL A 177 18.84 19.78 36.98
CA VAL A 177 19.25 19.19 35.70
C VAL A 177 20.07 17.91 35.96
N ASP A 178 19.39 16.77 36.04
CA ASP A 178 19.90 15.58 35.35
C ASP A 178 19.08 15.36 34.07
N ASP A 179 19.73 14.86 33.02
CA ASP A 179 19.16 14.85 31.66
C ASP A 179 17.91 13.96 31.49
N ARG A 180 17.45 13.33 32.58
CA ARG A 180 16.36 12.36 32.61
C ARG A 180 14.98 12.99 32.76
N ASN A 181 14.87 14.19 33.34
CA ASN A 181 13.58 14.86 33.59
C ASN A 181 13.14 15.80 32.45
N ASN A 182 13.85 15.78 31.31
CA ASN A 182 13.62 16.65 30.16
C ASN A 182 12.79 15.92 29.08
N THR A 183 12.20 16.68 28.16
CA THR A 183 11.28 16.12 27.16
C THR A 183 11.99 15.35 26.05
N ILE A 184 11.41 14.21 25.62
CA ILE A 184 11.84 13.49 24.41
C ILE A 184 11.80 14.37 23.15
N MET A 185 11.08 15.49 23.18
CA MET A 185 11.01 16.49 22.10
C MET A 185 12.21 17.44 22.03
N ALA A 186 13.10 17.42 23.03
CA ALA A 186 14.32 18.24 23.06
C ALA A 186 15.58 17.45 22.68
N ASN A 187 15.73 16.20 23.13
CA ASN A 187 16.74 15.28 22.60
C ASN A 187 16.35 13.82 22.86
N GLN A 188 15.91 13.12 21.82
CA GLN A 188 15.41 11.75 21.96
C GLN A 188 16.47 10.74 22.43
N ASN A 189 17.77 11.05 22.36
CA ASN A 189 18.85 10.12 22.72
C ASN A 189 19.16 10.10 24.22
N THR A 190 18.98 11.23 24.92
CA THR A 190 19.39 11.41 26.32
C THR A 190 18.21 11.60 27.28
N MET A 191 17.09 12.12 26.77
CA MET A 191 15.91 12.48 27.54
C MET A 191 14.84 11.38 27.44
N SER A 192 13.93 11.29 28.41
CA SER A 192 12.91 10.23 28.39
C SER A 192 11.53 10.64 28.93
N GLU A 193 11.31 11.93 29.17
CA GLU A 193 10.09 12.43 29.80
C GLU A 193 9.20 13.26 28.87
N LEU A 194 8.08 13.76 29.38
CA LEU A 194 7.30 14.86 28.79
C LEU A 194 7.26 16.06 29.75
N THR A 195 7.24 17.28 29.21
CA THR A 195 7.17 18.47 30.07
C THR A 195 5.83 18.63 30.80
N VAL A 196 5.92 19.07 32.06
CA VAL A 196 4.81 19.51 32.91
C VAL A 196 4.86 21.04 33.10
N PRO A 197 3.79 21.70 33.58
CA PRO A 197 3.81 23.15 33.85
C PRO A 197 4.87 23.61 34.86
N GLY A 198 5.48 22.69 35.61
CA GLY A 198 6.57 22.96 36.55
C GLY A 198 7.97 23.05 35.94
N ASN A 199 8.22 22.42 34.78
CA ASN A 199 9.50 22.44 34.07
C ASN A 199 9.41 22.93 32.60
N HIS A 200 8.21 23.22 32.10
CA HIS A 200 7.98 24.00 30.89
C HIS A 200 7.96 25.50 31.26
N ASP A 201 9.04 26.23 30.94
CA ASP A 201 9.18 27.66 31.31
C ASP A 201 8.92 28.61 30.11
N PRO A 202 7.72 29.22 30.01
CA PRO A 202 7.42 30.21 28.97
C PRO A 202 7.97 31.62 29.28
N LEU A 203 8.74 31.81 30.34
CA LEU A 203 9.16 33.11 30.89
C LEU A 203 10.67 33.28 31.07
N ARG A 204 11.50 32.38 30.53
CA ARG A 204 12.97 32.23 30.71
C ARG A 204 13.32 31.58 32.04
N GLY A 205 14.19 30.56 32.01
CA GLY A 205 14.57 29.57 33.05
C GLY A 205 14.91 30.01 34.49
N ASP A 206 14.61 31.24 34.89
CA ASP A 206 14.52 31.72 36.27
C ASP A 206 13.13 32.33 36.60
N GLY A 207 12.14 32.16 35.71
CA GLY A 207 10.81 32.77 35.77
C GLY A 207 10.79 34.29 35.54
N SER A 208 11.86 34.91 35.03
CA SER A 208 11.96 36.36 34.88
C SER A 208 11.69 36.88 33.45
N GLY A 209 10.55 37.56 33.30
CA GLY A 209 10.17 38.22 32.06
C GLY A 209 11.20 39.25 31.58
N CYS A 210 11.23 39.49 30.27
CA CYS A 210 12.27 40.25 29.60
C CYS A 210 12.57 41.64 30.19
N PRO A 211 13.86 42.04 30.30
CA PRO A 211 14.24 43.36 30.84
C PRO A 211 13.66 44.51 30.03
N THR A 212 13.20 45.56 30.72
CA THR A 212 12.50 46.72 30.13
C THR A 212 13.36 47.61 29.21
N THR A 213 14.61 47.26 28.96
CA THR A 213 15.60 48.07 28.24
C THR A 213 15.97 47.55 26.85
N GLU A 214 15.57 46.33 26.47
CA GLU A 214 15.79 45.84 25.11
C GLU A 214 14.64 46.30 24.17
N THR A 215 15.00 46.85 23.01
CA THR A 215 14.04 47.43 22.07
C THR A 215 13.49 46.38 21.12
N CYS A 216 12.34 45.80 21.45
CA CYS A 216 11.62 44.83 20.61
C CYS A 216 10.96 45.55 19.41
N THR A 217 11.71 45.75 18.32
CA THR A 217 11.27 46.53 17.16
C THR A 217 10.92 45.63 15.97
N GLY A 218 9.62 45.57 15.65
CA GLY A 218 9.09 44.81 14.51
C GLY A 218 8.52 43.44 14.89
N MET A 219 7.26 43.19 14.54
CA MET A 219 6.52 41.94 14.76
C MET A 219 6.51 41.36 16.19
N GLY A 220 6.87 42.15 17.21
CA GLY A 220 6.75 41.79 18.63
C GLY A 220 7.93 41.03 19.22
N LEU A 221 8.97 40.75 18.43
CA LEU A 221 10.15 39.98 18.84
C LEU A 221 11.27 40.88 19.35
N CYS A 222 11.90 40.49 20.45
CA CYS A 222 13.04 41.20 21.01
C CYS A 222 14.37 40.74 20.40
N SER A 223 15.29 41.68 20.15
CA SER A 223 16.59 41.41 19.53
C SER A 223 17.73 41.79 20.48
N GLY A 224 18.26 40.80 21.20
CA GLY A 224 19.36 40.93 22.14
C GLY A 224 19.70 39.59 22.78
N ASP A 225 20.91 39.49 23.35
CA ASP A 225 21.48 38.24 23.89
C ASP A 225 20.67 37.66 25.08
N ALA A 226 19.82 38.47 25.72
CA ALA A 226 19.00 38.02 26.85
C ALA A 226 17.54 37.66 26.48
N CYS A 227 17.00 38.20 25.38
CA CYS A 227 15.56 38.16 25.07
C CYS A 227 15.18 37.75 23.65
N THR A 228 16.12 37.19 22.89
CA THR A 228 15.82 36.55 21.61
C THR A 228 14.70 35.51 21.76
N GLY A 229 13.59 35.70 21.03
CA GLY A 229 12.43 34.81 21.05
C GLY A 229 11.25 35.25 21.93
N PHE A 230 11.40 36.27 22.79
CA PHE A 230 10.28 36.78 23.58
C PHE A 230 9.28 37.57 22.72
N ASN A 231 7.99 37.26 22.88
CA ASN A 231 6.86 37.96 22.26
C ASN A 231 6.16 38.86 23.28
N GLY A 232 6.32 40.17 23.14
CA GLY A 232 5.72 41.16 24.05
C GLY A 232 4.18 41.27 23.97
N GLY A 233 3.54 40.65 22.99
CA GLY A 233 2.08 40.61 22.84
C GLY A 233 1.41 39.45 23.60
N THR A 234 2.07 38.28 23.66
CA THR A 234 1.62 37.11 24.43
C THR A 234 2.24 37.06 25.83
N GLY A 235 3.33 37.79 26.05
CA GLY A 235 4.08 37.84 27.31
C GLY A 235 4.92 36.59 27.56
N ARG A 236 5.33 35.89 26.51
CA ARG A 236 5.97 34.56 26.57
C ARG A 236 7.22 34.50 25.68
N TYR A 237 8.14 33.61 26.00
CA TYR A 237 9.18 33.14 25.09
C TYR A 237 8.56 32.17 24.09
N GLU A 238 8.36 32.62 22.86
CA GLU A 238 7.90 31.79 21.75
C GLU A 238 9.11 31.11 21.10
N ALA A 239 9.67 30.24 21.94
CA ALA A 239 11.03 29.73 21.86
C ALA A 239 11.07 28.34 21.20
N SER A 240 10.51 27.34 21.88
CA SER A 240 10.28 26.01 21.30
C SER A 240 9.16 26.05 20.26
N GLN A 241 9.17 25.09 19.34
CA GLN A 241 8.07 24.90 18.39
C GLN A 241 6.79 24.57 19.16
N ASN A 242 6.87 23.77 20.23
CA ASN A 242 5.75 23.44 21.11
C ASN A 242 5.10 24.69 21.71
N THR A 243 5.89 25.59 22.32
CA THR A 243 5.39 26.85 22.91
C THR A 243 4.66 27.71 21.88
N LEU A 244 5.19 27.78 20.65
CA LEU A 244 4.59 28.49 19.52
C LEU A 244 3.24 27.91 19.09
N ILE A 245 3.17 26.60 18.85
CA ILE A 245 2.01 25.96 18.20
C ILE A 245 0.90 25.58 19.20
N ASN A 246 1.27 25.25 20.44
CA ASN A 246 0.34 24.89 21.51
C ASN A 246 0.04 26.03 22.47
N GLY A 247 0.62 27.22 22.25
CA GLY A 247 0.32 28.42 23.02
C GLY A 247 0.84 28.36 24.46
N GLY A 248 2.09 27.89 24.64
CA GLY A 248 2.77 27.79 25.93
C GLY A 248 2.12 26.86 26.93
N LEU A 249 1.49 25.80 26.44
CA LEU A 249 1.10 24.62 27.22
C LEU A 249 2.26 23.63 27.20
N SER A 250 2.47 22.95 28.32
CA SER A 250 3.44 21.84 28.38
C SER A 250 2.97 20.62 27.59
N ASP A 251 3.87 19.69 27.32
CA ASP A 251 3.56 18.43 26.60
C ASP A 251 2.41 17.66 27.27
N TRP A 252 2.46 17.53 28.60
CA TRP A 252 1.40 16.92 29.39
C TRP A 252 0.06 17.66 29.29
N GLU A 253 0.06 19.00 29.28
CA GLU A 253 -1.18 19.78 29.12
C GLU A 253 -1.79 19.58 27.72
N VAL A 254 -0.95 19.49 26.69
CA VAL A 254 -1.36 19.17 25.31
C VAL A 254 -1.93 17.75 25.23
N LEU A 255 -1.24 16.78 25.82
CA LEU A 255 -1.67 15.38 25.85
C LEU A 255 -3.03 15.20 26.55
N VAL A 256 -3.21 15.83 27.72
CA VAL A 256 -4.48 15.82 28.48
C VAL A 256 -5.60 16.53 27.71
N ARG A 257 -5.29 17.64 27.01
CA ARG A 257 -6.23 18.39 26.16
C ARG A 257 -6.71 17.56 24.98
N ASN A 258 -5.81 16.84 24.31
CA ASN A 258 -6.11 16.08 23.10
C ASN A 258 -6.79 14.74 23.42
N TYR A 259 -6.48 14.12 24.57
CA TYR A 259 -7.03 12.81 24.98
C TYR A 259 -7.81 12.81 26.31
N PRO A 260 -8.83 13.67 26.48
CA PRO A 260 -9.57 13.79 27.75
C PRO A 260 -10.33 12.51 28.13
N ALA A 261 -10.67 11.67 27.15
CA ALA A 261 -11.37 10.39 27.37
C ALA A 261 -10.52 9.33 28.07
N LEU A 262 -9.18 9.45 28.06
CA LEU A 262 -8.29 8.52 28.77
C LEU A 262 -8.22 8.81 30.29
N GLY A 263 -8.62 10.01 30.71
CA GLY A 263 -8.58 10.41 32.12
C GLY A 263 -7.17 10.37 32.73
N LEU A 264 -6.17 10.84 31.96
CA LEU A 264 -4.76 10.89 32.36
C LEU A 264 -4.56 11.75 33.61
N THR A 265 -3.66 11.32 34.50
CA THR A 265 -3.22 12.08 35.67
C THR A 265 -1.89 12.76 35.34
N MET A 266 -1.91 14.06 35.03
CA MET A 266 -0.66 14.83 34.87
C MET A 266 0.12 14.86 36.20
N PRO A 267 1.43 14.56 36.20
CA PRO A 267 2.25 14.62 37.41
C PRO A 267 2.64 16.06 37.77
N LEU A 268 3.17 16.27 38.98
CA LEU A 268 3.69 17.57 39.42
C LEU A 268 5.11 17.84 38.89
N LEU A 269 5.90 16.78 38.77
CA LEU A 269 7.21 16.68 38.12
C LEU A 269 7.30 15.26 37.53
N PRO A 270 7.98 15.05 36.40
CA PRO A 270 8.12 13.72 35.79
C PRO A 270 8.88 12.74 36.70
N VAL A 271 8.74 11.42 36.45
CA VAL A 271 9.34 10.37 37.27
C VAL A 271 10.35 9.57 36.46
N ALA A 272 11.61 10.06 36.42
CA ALA A 272 12.79 9.57 35.70
C ALA A 272 13.23 8.08 35.87
N ALA A 273 12.34 7.18 36.25
CA ALA A 273 12.54 5.75 36.45
C ALA A 273 11.45 4.94 35.74
N VAL A 274 11.77 4.47 34.53
CA VAL A 274 10.96 3.61 33.66
C VAL A 274 10.00 2.69 34.42
N PRO A 275 8.67 2.81 34.19
CA PRO A 275 7.66 1.96 34.80
C PRO A 275 7.88 0.48 34.49
N ALA A 276 7.77 -0.38 35.50
CA ALA A 276 8.04 -1.83 35.38
C ALA A 276 6.97 -2.63 34.60
N SER A 277 6.10 -1.99 33.81
CA SER A 277 4.87 -2.59 33.24
C SER A 277 4.60 -2.26 31.77
N CYS A 278 5.52 -1.60 31.08
CA CYS A 278 5.30 -1.03 29.74
C CYS A 278 4.85 -2.06 28.69
N ASP A 279 5.40 -3.27 28.71
CA ASP A 279 5.06 -4.34 27.76
C ASP A 279 3.71 -5.05 28.02
N GLY A 280 2.97 -4.68 29.07
CA GLY A 280 1.80 -5.43 29.55
C GLY A 280 0.62 -5.57 28.56
N PHE A 281 0.58 -4.74 27.51
CA PHE A 281 -0.43 -4.77 26.44
C PHE A 281 0.17 -4.82 25.02
N LEU A 282 1.51 -4.83 24.89
CA LEU A 282 2.19 -4.77 23.60
C LEU A 282 2.00 -6.08 22.83
N ASN A 283 1.33 -5.99 21.68
CA ASN A 283 1.09 -7.11 20.77
C ASN A 283 1.53 -6.73 19.35
N ILE A 284 2.64 -7.30 18.88
CA ILE A 284 3.17 -7.02 17.53
C ILE A 284 2.81 -8.20 16.61
N ILE A 285 2.07 -7.90 15.55
CA ILE A 285 1.60 -8.85 14.53
C ILE A 285 2.37 -8.58 13.24
N THR A 286 3.09 -9.56 12.70
CA THR A 286 3.83 -9.41 11.43
C THR A 286 3.07 -10.04 10.27
N GLN A 287 2.93 -9.29 9.18
CA GLN A 287 2.23 -9.62 7.94
C GLN A 287 3.06 -9.24 6.70
N THR A 288 4.33 -9.69 6.63
CA THR A 288 5.33 -9.18 5.68
C THR A 288 5.96 -10.23 4.75
N GLU A 289 5.53 -11.48 4.77
CA GLU A 289 6.20 -12.53 3.99
C GLU A 289 5.75 -12.53 2.52
N GLY A 290 6.72 -12.51 1.60
CA GLY A 290 6.53 -12.68 0.16
C GLY A 290 6.17 -14.12 -0.25
N SER A 291 5.30 -14.80 0.50
CA SER A 291 4.74 -16.11 0.16
C SER A 291 3.34 -15.93 -0.46
N SER A 292 3.27 -15.20 -1.59
CA SER A 292 1.99 -14.85 -2.26
C SER A 292 1.06 -16.05 -2.32
N LEU A 293 -0.06 -15.94 -1.59
CA LEU A 293 -1.05 -16.98 -1.41
C LEU A 293 -2.21 -16.68 -2.35
N VAL A 294 -2.25 -17.34 -3.51
CA VAL A 294 -3.14 -16.97 -4.62
C VAL A 294 -4.18 -18.06 -4.89
N VAL A 295 -5.42 -17.66 -5.16
CA VAL A 295 -6.45 -18.53 -5.74
C VAL A 295 -6.95 -17.95 -7.06
N LEU A 296 -6.75 -18.70 -8.15
CA LEU A 296 -7.40 -18.40 -9.43
C LEU A 296 -8.85 -18.89 -9.37
N THR A 297 -9.80 -17.98 -9.57
CA THR A 297 -11.23 -18.23 -9.43
C THR A 297 -11.91 -18.06 -10.79
N PHE A 298 -12.19 -19.17 -11.46
CA PHE A 298 -12.71 -19.19 -12.82
C PHE A 298 -14.23 -19.33 -12.86
N ASP A 299 -14.87 -18.36 -13.50
CA ASP A 299 -16.21 -18.55 -14.05
C ASP A 299 -16.16 -19.56 -15.19
N ARG A 300 -17.00 -20.59 -15.10
CA ARG A 300 -17.29 -21.53 -16.18
C ARG A 300 -18.80 -21.73 -16.37
N SER A 301 -19.58 -20.68 -16.15
CA SER A 301 -21.01 -20.60 -16.48
C SER A 301 -21.26 -20.79 -17.99
N GLY A 302 -22.54 -20.92 -18.38
CA GLY A 302 -22.92 -21.13 -19.77
C GLY A 302 -22.55 -19.98 -20.70
N SER A 303 -22.51 -18.74 -20.22
CA SER A 303 -22.09 -17.58 -21.03
C SER A 303 -20.62 -17.62 -21.41
N MET A 304 -19.78 -18.34 -20.66
CA MET A 304 -18.36 -18.56 -21.00
C MET A 304 -18.14 -19.44 -22.25
N SER A 305 -19.22 -19.99 -22.83
CA SER A 305 -19.20 -20.66 -24.15
C SER A 305 -19.37 -19.71 -25.36
N VAL A 306 -19.63 -18.42 -25.13
CA VAL A 306 -19.77 -17.42 -26.19
C VAL A 306 -18.43 -17.18 -26.89
N GLN A 307 -18.47 -16.99 -28.22
CA GLN A 307 -17.32 -16.70 -29.08
C GLN A 307 -17.36 -15.21 -29.48
N ASP A 308 -16.87 -14.32 -28.61
CA ASP A 308 -16.80 -12.88 -28.91
C ASP A 308 -15.60 -12.53 -29.84
N VAL A 309 -14.55 -13.36 -29.85
CA VAL A 309 -13.36 -13.19 -30.70
C VAL A 309 -13.11 -14.45 -31.54
N GLY A 310 -13.26 -14.30 -32.85
CA GLY A 310 -12.98 -15.37 -33.82
C GLY A 310 -13.90 -16.58 -33.67
N ASP A 311 -13.31 -17.78 -33.60
CA ASP A 311 -13.99 -19.05 -33.32
C ASP A 311 -13.60 -19.64 -31.95
N ARG A 312 -13.11 -18.79 -31.04
CA ARG A 312 -12.63 -19.19 -29.71
C ARG A 312 -13.60 -18.67 -28.64
N THR A 313 -13.85 -19.48 -27.63
CA THR A 313 -14.77 -19.16 -26.54
C THR A 313 -14.10 -18.31 -25.46
N ARG A 314 -14.88 -17.51 -24.73
CA ARG A 314 -14.45 -16.79 -23.51
C ARG A 314 -13.65 -17.68 -22.56
N LEU A 315 -14.12 -18.92 -22.32
CA LEU A 315 -13.42 -19.88 -21.46
C LEU A 315 -12.06 -20.29 -22.01
N GLU A 316 -11.87 -20.41 -23.32
CA GLU A 316 -10.59 -20.78 -23.91
C GLU A 316 -9.53 -19.67 -23.75
N PHE A 317 -9.95 -18.39 -23.78
CA PHE A 317 -9.10 -17.26 -23.41
C PHE A 317 -8.81 -17.20 -21.91
N ALA A 318 -9.80 -17.47 -21.07
CA ALA A 318 -9.64 -17.60 -19.61
C ALA A 318 -8.62 -18.69 -19.25
N GLN A 319 -8.71 -19.86 -19.90
CA GLN A 319 -7.75 -20.94 -19.75
C GLN A 319 -6.34 -20.53 -20.19
N ALA A 320 -6.21 -19.83 -21.32
CA ALA A 320 -4.92 -19.30 -21.77
C ALA A 320 -4.30 -18.32 -20.76
N ALA A 321 -5.11 -17.44 -20.17
CA ALA A 321 -4.67 -16.50 -19.15
C ALA A 321 -4.26 -17.20 -17.84
N GLY A 322 -4.99 -18.23 -17.42
CA GLY A 322 -4.60 -19.09 -16.31
C GLY A 322 -3.27 -19.83 -16.54
N ARG A 323 -3.04 -20.33 -17.76
CA ARG A 323 -1.76 -20.94 -18.14
C ARG A 323 -0.62 -19.91 -18.13
N ALA A 324 -0.86 -18.70 -18.63
CA ALA A 324 0.09 -17.60 -18.59
C ALA A 324 0.50 -17.26 -17.16
N PHE A 325 -0.46 -17.16 -16.22
CA PHE A 325 -0.18 -16.96 -14.80
C PHE A 325 0.74 -18.05 -14.23
N VAL A 326 0.41 -19.32 -14.46
CA VAL A 326 1.22 -20.46 -14.00
C VAL A 326 2.65 -20.39 -14.53
N ASP A 327 2.82 -20.12 -15.83
CA ASP A 327 4.14 -19.99 -16.44
C ASP A 327 4.93 -18.77 -15.93
N LEU A 328 4.25 -17.66 -15.64
CA LEU A 328 4.83 -16.45 -15.06
C LEU A 328 5.24 -16.61 -13.60
N GLN A 329 4.54 -17.45 -12.83
CA GLN A 329 4.69 -17.52 -11.37
C GLN A 329 5.42 -18.79 -10.86
N ARG A 330 5.64 -19.82 -11.71
CA ARG A 330 6.26 -21.11 -11.31
C ARG A 330 7.68 -21.07 -10.71
N ASN A 331 8.34 -19.91 -10.78
CA ASN A 331 9.67 -19.64 -10.23
C ASN A 331 9.65 -18.64 -9.06
N LYS A 332 8.47 -18.21 -8.59
CA LYS A 332 8.29 -17.07 -7.67
C LYS A 332 7.89 -17.47 -6.24
N ASN A 333 8.08 -18.75 -5.89
CA ASN A 333 7.80 -19.31 -4.56
C ASN A 333 6.37 -19.04 -4.03
N ILE A 334 5.38 -18.92 -4.92
CA ILE A 334 3.98 -18.70 -4.54
C ILE A 334 3.30 -20.00 -4.11
N LYS A 335 2.22 -19.90 -3.34
CA LYS A 335 1.26 -21.01 -3.20
C LYS A 335 0.01 -20.68 -4.01
N LEU A 336 -0.43 -21.63 -4.84
CA LEU A 336 -1.50 -21.43 -5.81
C LEU A 336 -2.61 -22.47 -5.62
N GLY A 337 -3.86 -22.02 -5.61
CA GLY A 337 -5.06 -22.83 -5.72
C GLY A 337 -5.87 -22.50 -6.98
N ILE A 338 -6.75 -23.42 -7.38
CA ILE A 338 -7.71 -23.23 -8.49
C ILE A 338 -9.11 -23.55 -7.98
N VAL A 339 -10.00 -22.57 -8.06
CA VAL A 339 -11.44 -22.68 -7.81
C VAL A 339 -12.19 -22.45 -9.11
N GLU A 340 -13.24 -23.22 -9.34
CA GLU A 340 -14.20 -22.99 -10.41
C GLU A 340 -15.57 -22.63 -9.82
N PHE A 341 -16.37 -21.87 -10.55
CA PHE A 341 -17.78 -21.71 -10.24
C PHE A 341 -18.66 -21.67 -11.49
N SER A 342 -19.92 -22.04 -11.30
CA SER A 342 -20.99 -21.90 -12.27
C SER A 342 -22.31 -21.76 -11.51
N SER A 343 -23.17 -22.79 -11.55
CA SER A 343 -24.34 -22.85 -10.67
C SER A 343 -23.91 -22.99 -9.21
N THR A 344 -22.78 -23.65 -8.96
CA THR A 344 -22.15 -23.85 -7.65
C THR A 344 -20.65 -23.64 -7.80
N ALA A 345 -19.95 -23.35 -6.71
CA ALA A 345 -18.49 -23.33 -6.66
C ALA A 345 -17.89 -24.67 -6.21
N SER A 346 -16.64 -24.92 -6.60
CA SER A 346 -15.84 -26.05 -6.12
C SER A 346 -14.35 -25.84 -6.37
N THR A 347 -13.51 -26.27 -5.44
CA THR A 347 -12.06 -26.36 -5.64
C THR A 347 -11.69 -27.43 -6.67
N VAL A 348 -10.95 -27.04 -7.72
CA VAL A 348 -10.34 -27.94 -8.71
C VAL A 348 -8.99 -28.46 -8.20
N ARG A 349 -8.18 -27.54 -7.64
CA ARG A 349 -6.90 -27.84 -7.00
C ARG A 349 -6.78 -27.04 -5.71
N SER A 350 -6.64 -27.73 -4.58
CA SER A 350 -6.33 -27.09 -3.30
C SER A 350 -4.98 -26.37 -3.36
N VAL A 351 -4.85 -25.33 -2.55
CA VAL A 351 -3.64 -24.51 -2.51
C VAL A 351 -2.40 -25.35 -2.16
N GLU A 352 -1.41 -25.31 -3.04
CA GLU A 352 -0.09 -25.92 -2.83
C GLU A 352 1.02 -25.03 -3.42
N SER A 353 2.28 -25.24 -3.03
CA SER A 353 3.43 -24.52 -3.61
C SER A 353 3.53 -24.74 -5.12
N LEU A 354 3.56 -23.65 -5.88
CA LEU A 354 3.75 -23.69 -7.33
C LEU A 354 5.25 -23.78 -7.67
N THR A 355 5.60 -24.75 -8.50
CA THR A 355 6.98 -25.04 -8.92
C THR A 355 7.02 -25.44 -10.40
N ASN A 356 8.20 -25.42 -11.01
CA ASN A 356 8.40 -26.01 -12.35
C ASN A 356 7.92 -27.47 -12.46
N ALA A 357 7.97 -28.25 -11.37
CA ALA A 357 7.65 -29.67 -11.38
C ALA A 357 6.13 -29.94 -11.46
N ASN A 358 5.29 -29.11 -10.81
CA ASN A 358 3.83 -29.24 -10.83
C ASN A 358 3.12 -28.23 -11.75
N ALA A 359 3.81 -27.23 -12.33
CA ALA A 359 3.23 -26.25 -13.24
C ALA A 359 2.37 -26.88 -14.37
N ASN A 360 2.82 -27.99 -14.97
CA ASN A 360 2.03 -28.68 -16.01
C ASN A 360 0.74 -29.34 -15.46
N ALA A 361 0.70 -29.71 -14.18
CA ALA A 361 -0.50 -30.24 -13.55
C ALA A 361 -1.54 -29.12 -13.33
N PHE A 362 -1.12 -27.96 -12.81
CA PHE A 362 -1.98 -26.76 -12.75
C PHE A 362 -2.55 -26.39 -14.14
N LYS A 363 -1.72 -26.38 -15.19
CA LYS A 363 -2.18 -26.09 -16.56
C LYS A 363 -3.14 -27.16 -17.10
N SER A 364 -2.98 -28.43 -16.73
CA SER A 364 -3.91 -29.51 -17.07
C SER A 364 -5.28 -29.32 -16.42
N ASP A 365 -5.31 -28.91 -15.14
CA ASP A 365 -6.54 -28.70 -14.40
C ASP A 365 -7.33 -27.50 -14.95
N ILE A 366 -6.64 -26.39 -15.26
CA ILE A 366 -7.22 -25.22 -15.94
C ILE A 366 -7.84 -25.62 -17.29
N ASN A 367 -7.11 -26.41 -18.09
CA ASN A 367 -7.61 -26.91 -19.38
C ASN A 367 -8.79 -27.90 -19.26
N SER A 368 -9.10 -28.42 -18.06
CA SER A 368 -10.24 -29.34 -17.83
C SER A 368 -11.58 -28.63 -17.60
N LEU A 369 -11.57 -27.32 -17.33
CA LEU A 369 -12.76 -26.50 -17.13
C LEU A 369 -13.69 -26.55 -18.36
N THR A 370 -15.01 -26.61 -18.14
CA THR A 370 -16.01 -26.67 -19.22
C THR A 370 -17.23 -25.79 -18.96
N ALA A 371 -17.56 -24.91 -19.92
CA ALA A 371 -18.63 -23.92 -19.80
C ALA A 371 -20.01 -24.58 -19.69
N SER A 372 -20.70 -24.38 -18.56
CA SER A 372 -22.05 -24.89 -18.32
C SER A 372 -22.75 -24.25 -17.12
N GLY A 373 -24.08 -24.16 -17.16
CA GLY A 373 -24.91 -23.74 -16.02
C GLY A 373 -25.03 -22.23 -15.81
N ASN A 374 -25.49 -21.87 -14.61
CA ASN A 374 -25.69 -20.50 -14.14
C ASN A 374 -24.39 -19.84 -13.66
N THR A 375 -24.48 -18.64 -13.09
CA THR A 375 -23.33 -17.84 -12.61
C THR A 375 -23.53 -17.48 -11.12
N ALA A 376 -22.66 -17.98 -10.25
CA ALA A 376 -22.70 -17.80 -8.80
C ALA A 376 -21.35 -17.29 -8.26
N ILE A 377 -21.09 -16.00 -8.46
CA ILE A 377 -19.83 -15.33 -8.12
C ILE A 377 -19.59 -15.33 -6.61
N GLY A 378 -20.63 -15.01 -5.81
CA GLY A 378 -20.54 -15.03 -4.35
C GLY A 378 -20.16 -16.40 -3.78
N ASP A 379 -20.71 -17.49 -4.34
CA ASP A 379 -20.33 -18.86 -3.96
C ASP A 379 -18.85 -19.13 -4.31
N GLY A 380 -18.37 -18.62 -5.46
CA GLY A 380 -16.97 -18.71 -5.88
C GLY A 380 -16.02 -18.01 -4.91
N LEU A 381 -16.33 -16.78 -4.52
CA LEU A 381 -15.56 -16.01 -3.54
C LEU A 381 -15.53 -16.69 -2.15
N ILE A 382 -16.64 -17.31 -1.73
CA ILE A 382 -16.70 -18.10 -0.48
C ILE A 382 -15.72 -19.29 -0.55
N GLU A 383 -15.76 -20.08 -1.62
CA GLU A 383 -14.87 -21.25 -1.79
C GLU A 383 -13.39 -20.84 -1.87
N SER A 384 -13.08 -19.75 -2.57
CA SER A 384 -11.72 -19.20 -2.63
C SER A 384 -11.22 -18.75 -1.25
N ARG A 385 -12.05 -18.05 -0.45
CA ARG A 385 -11.72 -17.72 0.95
C ARG A 385 -11.46 -18.97 1.79
N VAL A 386 -12.26 -20.03 1.62
CA VAL A 386 -12.06 -21.30 2.34
C VAL A 386 -10.70 -21.92 2.00
N GLN A 387 -10.29 -21.93 0.73
CA GLN A 387 -8.97 -22.43 0.34
C GLN A 387 -7.81 -21.59 0.90
N LEU A 388 -7.94 -20.26 0.88
CA LEU A 388 -6.96 -19.34 1.50
C LEU A 388 -6.80 -19.62 3.01
N GLN A 389 -7.92 -19.74 3.74
CA GLN A 389 -7.92 -20.02 5.18
C GLN A 389 -7.34 -21.40 5.52
N ILE A 390 -7.62 -22.43 4.72
CA ILE A 390 -7.03 -23.77 4.89
C ILE A 390 -5.51 -23.70 4.70
N ALA A 391 -5.04 -23.00 3.66
CA ALA A 391 -3.61 -22.86 3.39
C ALA A 391 -2.87 -22.15 4.54
N GLN A 392 -3.43 -21.03 5.04
CA GLN A 392 -2.89 -20.30 6.19
C GLN A 392 -2.84 -21.19 7.44
N ALA A 393 -3.89 -21.94 7.75
CA ALA A 393 -3.93 -22.83 8.91
C ALA A 393 -2.92 -23.98 8.82
N VAL A 394 -2.73 -24.56 7.62
CA VAL A 394 -1.74 -25.62 7.38
C VAL A 394 -0.31 -25.09 7.51
N ALA A 395 -0.02 -23.92 6.93
CA ALA A 395 1.28 -23.27 7.05
C ALA A 395 1.61 -22.91 8.51
N ALA A 396 0.67 -22.30 9.24
CA ALA A 396 0.84 -21.94 10.64
C ALA A 396 1.12 -23.17 11.52
N ALA A 397 0.47 -24.30 11.25
CA ALA A 397 0.75 -25.57 11.93
C ALA A 397 2.16 -26.15 11.60
N GLY A 398 2.74 -25.75 10.46
CA GLY A 398 4.11 -26.05 10.05
C GLY A 398 5.17 -25.01 10.49
N GLY A 399 4.76 -23.89 11.09
CA GLY A 399 5.65 -22.79 11.47
C GLY A 399 5.96 -21.79 10.35
N GLU A 400 5.17 -21.77 9.28
CA GLU A 400 5.23 -20.84 8.14
C GLU A 400 4.06 -19.83 8.24
N THR A 401 4.26 -18.56 7.91
CA THR A 401 3.17 -17.54 7.91
C THR A 401 2.86 -17.11 6.48
N LEU A 402 1.64 -17.36 6.01
CA LEU A 402 1.23 -16.94 4.66
C LEU A 402 0.51 -15.60 4.70
N THR A 403 1.02 -14.67 3.90
CA THR A 403 0.56 -13.29 3.81
C THR A 403 0.21 -12.93 2.36
N ASN A 404 -0.44 -11.79 2.17
CA ASN A 404 -1.01 -11.34 0.90
C ASN A 404 -1.93 -12.40 0.25
N PRO A 405 -3.01 -12.82 0.96
CA PRO A 405 -4.00 -13.74 0.38
C PRO A 405 -4.77 -13.02 -0.74
N THR A 406 -4.64 -13.52 -1.98
CA THR A 406 -5.18 -12.85 -3.17
C THR A 406 -6.08 -13.77 -3.99
N VAL A 407 -7.22 -13.24 -4.43
CA VAL A 407 -8.14 -13.88 -5.37
C VAL A 407 -7.98 -13.22 -6.74
N PHE A 408 -7.82 -14.02 -7.79
CA PHE A 408 -7.94 -13.58 -9.18
C PHE A 408 -9.29 -14.07 -9.71
N LEU A 409 -10.30 -13.20 -9.71
CA LEU A 409 -11.64 -13.48 -10.18
C LEU A 409 -11.77 -13.17 -11.67
N LEU A 410 -11.99 -14.20 -12.48
CA LEU A 410 -12.31 -14.05 -13.90
C LEU A 410 -13.78 -14.42 -14.11
N SER A 411 -14.58 -13.47 -14.63
CA SER A 411 -16.03 -13.64 -14.84
C SER A 411 -16.56 -12.62 -15.86
N ASP A 412 -17.76 -12.88 -16.41
CA ASP A 412 -18.54 -11.84 -17.08
C ASP A 412 -19.44 -11.04 -16.11
N GLY A 413 -19.32 -11.24 -14.80
CA GLY A 413 -19.99 -10.43 -13.78
C GLY A 413 -21.50 -10.66 -13.66
N GLN A 414 -22.13 -11.50 -14.51
CA GLN A 414 -23.58 -11.63 -14.56
C GLN A 414 -24.14 -12.57 -13.48
N ASN A 415 -23.88 -12.26 -12.20
CA ASN A 415 -24.33 -13.06 -11.06
C ASN A 415 -25.85 -13.27 -11.07
N ASN A 416 -26.28 -14.54 -11.10
CA ASN A 416 -27.69 -14.93 -11.26
C ASN A 416 -28.09 -16.12 -10.36
N ARG A 417 -27.19 -16.57 -9.47
CA ARG A 417 -27.40 -17.64 -8.49
C ARG A 417 -26.44 -17.46 -7.31
N GLY A 418 -26.66 -18.19 -6.23
CA GLY A 418 -25.74 -18.23 -5.09
C GLY A 418 -25.88 -17.04 -4.15
N ALA A 419 -24.85 -16.79 -3.36
CA ALA A 419 -24.73 -15.60 -2.53
C ALA A 419 -24.55 -14.31 -3.35
N ASP A 420 -24.91 -13.20 -2.73
CA ASP A 420 -24.69 -11.85 -3.25
C ASP A 420 -23.19 -11.49 -3.20
N PRO A 421 -22.53 -11.11 -4.30
CA PRO A 421 -21.07 -10.97 -4.33
C PRO A 421 -20.56 -9.87 -3.39
N ASP A 422 -21.24 -8.72 -3.32
CA ASP A 422 -20.84 -7.56 -2.52
C ASP A 422 -20.88 -7.89 -1.02
N ALA A 423 -21.99 -8.48 -0.57
CA ALA A 423 -22.14 -8.95 0.81
C ALA A 423 -21.15 -10.08 1.18
N VAL A 424 -20.60 -10.80 0.20
CA VAL A 424 -19.51 -11.75 0.40
C VAL A 424 -18.16 -11.04 0.45
N ALA A 425 -17.93 -10.04 -0.39
CA ALA A 425 -16.70 -9.27 -0.47
C ALA A 425 -16.33 -8.59 0.85
N ASP A 426 -17.29 -7.97 1.55
CA ASP A 426 -17.14 -7.44 2.91
C ASP A 426 -16.38 -8.42 3.85
N ASN A 427 -16.70 -9.71 3.74
CA ASN A 427 -16.14 -10.76 4.59
C ASN A 427 -14.80 -11.33 4.07
N LEU A 428 -14.40 -11.02 2.84
CA LEU A 428 -13.07 -11.27 2.29
C LEU A 428 -12.14 -10.10 2.64
N ILE A 429 -12.61 -8.86 2.47
CA ILE A 429 -11.93 -7.61 2.83
C ILE A 429 -11.60 -7.61 4.33
N SER A 430 -12.59 -7.92 5.18
CA SER A 430 -12.39 -8.07 6.64
C SER A 430 -11.42 -9.19 7.03
N ALA A 431 -11.10 -10.11 6.12
CA ALA A 431 -10.11 -11.16 6.30
C ALA A 431 -8.74 -10.84 5.64
N GLY A 432 -8.56 -9.60 5.16
CA GLY A 432 -7.34 -9.15 4.48
C GLY A 432 -7.14 -9.72 3.08
N VAL A 433 -8.20 -10.19 2.42
CA VAL A 433 -8.13 -10.80 1.09
C VAL A 433 -8.32 -9.75 0.00
N THR A 434 -7.31 -9.61 -0.86
CA THR A 434 -7.34 -8.75 -2.05
C THR A 434 -8.00 -9.48 -3.23
N ILE A 435 -8.86 -8.80 -3.98
CA ILE A 435 -9.54 -9.36 -5.16
C ILE A 435 -9.10 -8.60 -6.41
N HIS A 436 -8.31 -9.23 -7.28
CA HIS A 436 -8.14 -8.74 -8.65
C HIS A 436 -9.26 -9.30 -9.52
N SER A 437 -9.91 -8.45 -10.31
CA SER A 437 -11.01 -8.85 -11.17
C SER A 437 -10.66 -8.69 -12.65
N ILE A 438 -11.11 -9.63 -13.46
CA ILE A 438 -10.86 -9.68 -14.89
C ILE A 438 -12.20 -9.88 -15.61
N PRO A 439 -12.81 -8.79 -16.14
CA PRO A 439 -14.04 -8.87 -16.91
C PRO A 439 -13.80 -9.60 -18.24
N VAL A 440 -14.74 -10.46 -18.63
CA VAL A 440 -14.65 -11.27 -19.86
C VAL A 440 -15.91 -11.12 -20.72
N GLY A 441 -15.71 -10.91 -22.02
CA GLY A 441 -16.77 -10.72 -23.00
C GLY A 441 -17.36 -9.30 -23.04
N ASN A 442 -17.93 -8.95 -24.20
CA ASN A 442 -18.44 -7.62 -24.51
C ASN A 442 -19.63 -7.13 -23.64
N GLY A 443 -20.18 -8.00 -22.79
CA GLY A 443 -21.33 -7.73 -21.93
C GLY A 443 -21.03 -7.96 -20.45
N ALA A 444 -19.76 -7.85 -20.05
CA ALA A 444 -19.35 -8.05 -18.67
C ALA A 444 -19.94 -6.96 -17.74
N ASP A 445 -20.34 -7.33 -16.53
CA ASP A 445 -20.68 -6.37 -15.48
C ASP A 445 -19.41 -5.76 -14.89
N THR A 446 -18.90 -4.72 -15.56
CA THR A 446 -17.68 -4.01 -15.16
C THR A 446 -17.89 -3.09 -13.94
N GLU A 447 -19.12 -2.78 -13.55
CA GLU A 447 -19.42 -1.99 -12.35
C GLU A 447 -19.19 -2.89 -11.13
N LEU A 448 -19.92 -4.01 -11.05
CA LEU A 448 -19.73 -5.03 -10.01
C LEU A 448 -18.26 -5.48 -9.88
N LEU A 449 -17.60 -5.81 -11.00
CA LEU A 449 -16.22 -6.28 -10.96
C LEU A 449 -15.22 -5.17 -10.57
N SER A 450 -15.53 -3.89 -10.83
CA SER A 450 -14.71 -2.76 -10.37
C SER A 450 -14.85 -2.54 -8.87
N ASP A 451 -16.07 -2.63 -8.34
CA ASP A 451 -16.37 -2.41 -6.93
C ASP A 451 -15.70 -3.49 -6.07
N LEU A 452 -15.93 -4.77 -6.39
CA LEU A 452 -15.26 -5.92 -5.74
C LEU A 452 -13.72 -5.80 -5.68
N ALA A 453 -13.11 -5.25 -6.73
CA ALA A 453 -11.67 -5.05 -6.77
C ALA A 453 -11.23 -3.84 -5.93
N SER A 454 -11.84 -2.67 -6.14
CA SER A 454 -11.45 -1.43 -5.46
C SER A 454 -11.67 -1.47 -3.95
N GLU A 455 -12.79 -2.06 -3.48
CA GLU A 455 -13.09 -2.19 -2.05
C GLU A 455 -12.12 -3.14 -1.32
N SER A 456 -11.49 -4.07 -2.04
CA SER A 456 -10.49 -5.01 -1.50
C SER A 456 -9.03 -4.58 -1.69
N GLY A 457 -8.81 -3.35 -2.18
CA GLY A 457 -7.48 -2.85 -2.55
C GLY A 457 -6.83 -3.60 -3.72
N GLY A 458 -7.61 -4.37 -4.46
CA GLY A 458 -7.21 -5.05 -5.69
C GLY A 458 -7.45 -4.20 -6.93
N LYS A 459 -7.25 -4.80 -8.11
CA LYS A 459 -7.33 -4.08 -9.40
C LYS A 459 -8.24 -4.81 -10.37
N MET A 460 -9.09 -4.04 -11.05
CA MET A 460 -9.73 -4.46 -12.30
C MET A 460 -8.92 -3.92 -13.48
N LEU A 461 -8.51 -4.80 -14.41
CA LEU A 461 -8.00 -4.37 -15.72
C LEU A 461 -9.04 -4.70 -16.80
N PRO A 462 -9.53 -3.70 -17.57
CA PRO A 462 -10.56 -3.94 -18.57
C PRO A 462 -10.00 -4.67 -19.81
N ALA A 463 -10.66 -5.76 -20.20
CA ALA A 463 -10.44 -6.39 -21.50
C ALA A 463 -11.38 -5.74 -22.54
N TYR A 464 -10.83 -5.10 -23.58
CA TYR A 464 -11.64 -4.59 -24.70
C TYR A 464 -12.01 -5.69 -25.70
N THR A 465 -11.21 -6.76 -25.75
CA THR A 465 -11.45 -8.01 -26.48
C THR A 465 -10.87 -9.19 -25.70
N ASP A 466 -11.49 -10.37 -25.78
CA ASP A 466 -11.10 -11.54 -24.96
C ASP A 466 -9.64 -11.99 -25.21
N ASP A 467 -9.09 -11.71 -26.39
CA ASP A 467 -7.70 -11.99 -26.74
C ASP A 467 -6.66 -11.10 -25.99
N GLN A 468 -7.12 -10.12 -25.22
CA GLN A 468 -6.28 -9.33 -24.30
C GLN A 468 -6.16 -9.98 -22.92
N ILE A 469 -7.06 -10.89 -22.53
CA ILE A 469 -7.12 -11.48 -21.19
C ILE A 469 -5.78 -12.13 -20.79
N PRO A 470 -5.04 -12.86 -21.65
CA PRO A 470 -3.72 -13.39 -21.29
C PRO A 470 -2.67 -12.32 -20.98
N ALA A 471 -2.72 -11.17 -21.67
CA ALA A 471 -1.81 -10.04 -21.42
C ALA A 471 -2.19 -9.28 -20.14
N ILE A 472 -3.49 -9.12 -19.87
CA ILE A 472 -4.02 -8.59 -18.61
C ILE A 472 -3.58 -9.44 -17.41
N TYR A 473 -3.64 -10.77 -17.54
CA TYR A 473 -3.12 -11.67 -16.51
C TYR A 473 -1.60 -11.55 -16.33
N ALA A 474 -0.84 -11.27 -17.39
CA ALA A 474 0.59 -11.02 -17.28
C ALA A 474 0.90 -9.71 -16.52
N GLU A 475 0.12 -8.65 -16.79
CA GLU A 475 0.21 -7.35 -16.10
C GLU A 475 -0.18 -7.44 -14.62
N LEU A 476 -1.30 -8.11 -14.30
CA LEU A 476 -1.71 -8.36 -12.91
C LEU A 476 -0.73 -9.29 -12.17
N ALA A 477 -0.14 -10.28 -12.84
CA ALA A 477 0.87 -11.15 -12.26
C ALA A 477 2.20 -10.42 -11.98
N ALA A 478 2.53 -9.38 -12.76
CA ALA A 478 3.64 -8.47 -12.49
C ALA A 478 3.32 -7.53 -11.30
N HIS A 479 2.12 -6.92 -11.29
CA HIS A 479 1.66 -6.10 -10.16
C HIS A 479 1.63 -6.86 -8.83
N GLN A 480 1.14 -8.09 -8.81
CA GLN A 480 1.09 -8.94 -7.60
C GLN A 480 2.49 -9.22 -7.02
N GLN A 481 3.52 -9.18 -7.85
CA GLN A 481 4.92 -9.37 -7.45
C GLN A 481 5.69 -8.06 -7.26
N GLY A 482 5.04 -6.90 -7.45
CA GLY A 482 5.67 -5.58 -7.34
C GLY A 482 6.70 -5.30 -8.45
N TYR A 483 6.48 -5.77 -9.68
CA TYR A 483 7.43 -5.55 -10.78
C TYR A 483 7.15 -4.27 -11.57
N SER A 484 8.22 -3.53 -11.89
CA SER A 484 8.23 -2.34 -12.74
C SER A 484 7.73 -2.65 -14.16
N LEU A 485 6.59 -2.08 -14.56
CA LEU A 485 6.05 -2.22 -15.91
C LEU A 485 6.75 -1.26 -16.88
N ILE A 486 7.48 -1.80 -17.86
CA ILE A 486 8.02 -1.03 -18.98
C ILE A 486 6.89 -0.58 -19.90
N ASN A 487 5.98 -1.50 -20.21
CA ASN A 487 4.83 -1.22 -21.06
C ASN A 487 3.65 -2.16 -20.76
N SER A 488 2.45 -1.58 -20.70
CA SER A 488 1.16 -2.28 -20.66
C SER A 488 0.46 -2.19 -22.02
N GLY A 489 -0.27 -3.24 -22.40
CA GLY A 489 -1.22 -3.23 -23.52
C GLY A 489 -0.73 -2.71 -24.89
N VAL A 490 0.56 -2.85 -25.24
CA VAL A 490 1.07 -2.34 -26.53
C VAL A 490 0.49 -3.17 -27.66
N ASN A 491 -0.29 -2.53 -28.54
CA ASN A 491 -0.96 -3.15 -29.67
C ASN A 491 -0.13 -2.95 -30.95
N PHE A 492 0.38 -4.04 -31.54
CA PHE A 492 0.95 -3.98 -32.89
C PHE A 492 -0.14 -4.16 -33.96
N LYS A 493 0.02 -3.51 -35.12
CA LYS A 493 -0.71 -3.81 -36.36
C LYS A 493 0.24 -3.81 -37.54
N GLU A 494 0.44 -4.95 -38.18
CA GLU A 494 1.31 -5.04 -39.35
C GLU A 494 0.58 -4.58 -40.63
N HIS A 495 1.20 -3.68 -41.40
CA HIS A 495 0.67 -3.23 -42.69
C HIS A 495 1.42 -3.90 -43.85
N ILE A 496 0.72 -4.74 -44.59
CA ILE A 496 1.20 -5.29 -45.87
C ILE A 496 1.22 -4.22 -46.97
N PHE A 497 2.41 -3.72 -47.31
CA PHE A 497 2.67 -3.00 -48.56
C PHE A 497 3.80 -3.65 -49.36
N PHE A 498 3.61 -3.70 -50.68
CA PHE A 498 4.39 -4.52 -51.61
C PHE A 498 5.72 -3.89 -52.10
N GLU A 499 6.14 -2.75 -51.55
CA GLU A 499 7.40 -2.08 -51.90
C GLU A 499 8.27 -1.86 -50.66
N PHE A 500 9.38 -2.60 -50.62
CA PHE A 500 10.42 -2.63 -49.57
C PHE A 500 9.98 -3.24 -48.22
N PRO A 501 10.86 -4.02 -47.55
CA PRO A 501 10.49 -4.67 -46.30
C PRO A 501 10.45 -3.67 -45.13
N SER A 502 9.25 -3.42 -44.61
CA SER A 502 8.86 -3.65 -43.21
C SER A 502 7.75 -2.67 -42.76
N PRO A 503 7.07 -2.98 -41.64
CA PRO A 503 7.55 -2.39 -40.40
C PRO A 503 7.89 -3.47 -39.37
N ALA A 504 9.18 -3.59 -39.03
CA ALA A 504 9.55 -4.28 -37.81
C ALA A 504 9.04 -3.43 -36.64
N MET A 505 8.29 -4.00 -35.72
CA MET A 505 8.04 -3.32 -34.45
C MET A 505 9.40 -3.17 -33.76
N LEU A 506 9.78 -1.94 -33.43
CA LEU A 506 10.94 -1.62 -32.62
C LEU A 506 10.44 -1.04 -31.30
N LEU A 507 10.51 -1.82 -30.22
CA LEU A 507 10.26 -1.33 -28.87
C LEU A 507 11.58 -1.13 -28.14
N THR A 508 11.75 0.06 -27.57
CA THR A 508 12.82 0.33 -26.60
C THR A 508 12.35 -0.15 -25.24
N LEU A 509 13.09 -1.08 -24.65
CA LEU A 509 12.82 -1.65 -23.35
C LEU A 509 13.92 -1.17 -22.38
N PRO A 510 13.71 -0.07 -21.63
CA PRO A 510 14.63 0.34 -20.59
C PRO A 510 14.73 -0.75 -19.52
N VAL A 511 15.95 -1.12 -19.16
CA VAL A 511 16.26 -2.00 -18.03
C VAL A 511 17.19 -1.24 -17.10
N GLU A 512 16.83 -1.15 -15.83
CA GLU A 512 17.60 -0.42 -14.85
C GLU A 512 18.80 -1.25 -14.34
N LYS A 513 19.61 -0.63 -13.48
CA LYS A 513 20.78 -1.30 -12.94
C LYS A 513 20.39 -2.34 -11.88
N ASN A 514 21.07 -3.49 -11.91
CA ASN A 514 20.88 -4.63 -11.00
C ASN A 514 19.55 -5.40 -11.15
N ALA A 515 18.81 -5.19 -12.24
CA ALA A 515 17.66 -6.02 -12.56
C ALA A 515 17.99 -7.52 -12.52
N GLU A 516 17.16 -8.30 -11.85
CA GLU A 516 17.28 -9.77 -11.76
C GLU A 516 16.66 -10.45 -12.98
N GLY A 517 15.69 -9.81 -13.63
CA GLY A 517 15.05 -10.32 -14.84
C GLY A 517 14.44 -9.23 -15.72
N LEU A 518 14.40 -9.47 -17.04
CA LEU A 518 13.52 -8.77 -17.98
C LEU A 518 12.56 -9.82 -18.56
N THR A 519 11.25 -9.61 -18.38
CA THR A 519 10.21 -10.47 -18.95
C THR A 519 9.45 -9.72 -20.04
N ILE A 520 9.33 -10.36 -21.21
CA ILE A 520 8.57 -9.87 -22.36
C ILE A 520 7.48 -10.89 -22.67
N PHE A 521 6.22 -10.49 -22.49
CA PHE A 521 5.04 -11.26 -22.83
C PHE A 521 4.45 -10.78 -24.15
N MET A 522 4.12 -11.71 -25.05
CA MET A 522 3.47 -11.44 -26.33
C MET A 522 2.25 -12.33 -26.50
N GLY A 523 1.05 -11.76 -26.39
CA GLY A 523 -0.22 -12.44 -26.66
C GLY A 523 -0.68 -12.27 -28.12
N LEU A 524 -1.22 -13.33 -28.70
CA LEU A 524 -1.84 -13.31 -30.03
C LEU A 524 -3.19 -12.57 -30.00
N LYS A 525 -3.47 -11.74 -31.01
CA LYS A 525 -4.74 -11.04 -31.18
C LYS A 525 -5.46 -11.50 -32.46
N ASN A 526 -6.77 -11.26 -32.54
CA ASN A 526 -7.66 -11.73 -33.59
C ASN A 526 -7.60 -13.27 -33.73
N VAL A 527 -7.61 -13.97 -32.59
CA VAL A 527 -7.34 -15.41 -32.51
C VAL A 527 -8.44 -16.23 -33.21
N GLN A 528 -8.05 -17.18 -34.04
CA GLN A 528 -8.90 -18.12 -34.79
C GLN A 528 -8.20 -19.48 -34.90
N ALA A 529 -8.91 -20.58 -35.11
CA ALA A 529 -8.30 -21.91 -35.26
C ALA A 529 -7.23 -21.98 -36.37
N SER A 530 -7.30 -21.11 -37.39
CA SER A 530 -6.29 -21.01 -38.46
C SER A 530 -5.00 -20.28 -38.07
N ASN A 531 -4.95 -19.54 -36.96
CA ASN A 531 -3.76 -18.82 -36.49
C ASN A 531 -3.24 -19.26 -35.10
N LEU A 532 -3.91 -20.21 -34.46
CA LEU A 532 -3.59 -20.70 -33.11
C LEU A 532 -2.36 -21.63 -33.10
N ASP A 533 -1.18 -21.05 -33.33
CA ASP A 533 0.14 -21.68 -33.29
C ASP A 533 1.14 -20.65 -32.74
N TYR A 534 2.03 -21.08 -31.84
CA TYR A 534 3.09 -20.24 -31.30
C TYR A 534 4.01 -19.66 -32.40
N GLN A 535 4.09 -20.30 -33.57
CA GLN A 535 4.84 -19.82 -34.74
C GLN A 535 4.20 -18.59 -35.41
N ASN A 536 2.91 -18.33 -35.18
CA ASN A 536 2.22 -17.12 -35.62
C ASN A 536 2.43 -15.96 -34.63
N ILE A 537 2.83 -16.26 -33.41
CA ILE A 537 3.28 -15.30 -32.40
C ILE A 537 4.75 -15.00 -32.68
N SER A 538 4.96 -14.19 -33.72
CA SER A 538 6.25 -13.75 -34.29
C SER A 538 7.14 -14.85 -34.91
N ARG A 539 7.63 -14.59 -36.14
CA ARG A 539 8.54 -15.51 -36.85
C ARG A 539 10.00 -15.25 -36.54
N SER A 540 10.39 -13.99 -36.37
CA SER A 540 11.69 -13.60 -35.80
C SER A 540 11.45 -12.60 -34.69
N VAL A 541 12.07 -12.87 -33.55
CA VAL A 541 12.21 -11.94 -32.43
C VAL A 541 13.70 -11.74 -32.25
N ASP A 542 14.15 -10.52 -32.49
CA ASP A 542 15.54 -10.15 -32.30
C ASP A 542 15.57 -9.18 -31.11
N ILE A 543 16.07 -9.66 -29.97
CA ILE A 543 16.30 -8.84 -28.79
C ILE A 543 17.75 -8.40 -28.86
N ILE A 544 18.00 -7.09 -28.97
CA ILE A 544 19.35 -6.52 -28.98
C ILE A 544 19.58 -5.85 -27.61
N ASP A 545 20.70 -6.15 -26.99
CA ASP A 545 21.11 -5.59 -25.71
C ASP A 545 21.62 -4.14 -25.82
N PRO A 546 21.83 -3.43 -24.70
CA PRO A 546 22.31 -2.05 -24.70
C PRO A 546 23.71 -1.85 -25.32
N GLU A 547 24.48 -2.92 -25.56
CA GLU A 547 25.80 -2.89 -26.21
C GLU A 547 25.71 -3.18 -27.72
N GLY A 548 24.51 -3.45 -28.25
CA GLY A 548 24.28 -3.80 -29.65
C GLY A 548 24.41 -5.29 -29.97
N HIS A 549 24.48 -6.17 -28.96
CA HIS A 549 24.53 -7.61 -29.15
C HIS A 549 23.12 -8.20 -29.28
N LYS A 550 22.84 -8.92 -30.37
CA LYS A 550 21.60 -9.70 -30.52
C LYS A 550 21.69 -10.96 -29.66
N LEU A 551 20.78 -11.09 -28.68
CA LEU A 551 20.72 -12.24 -27.78
C LEU A 551 20.49 -13.56 -28.54
N GLN A 552 21.22 -14.59 -28.12
CA GLN A 552 21.12 -15.97 -28.58
C GLN A 552 20.16 -16.78 -27.70
N LYS A 553 19.74 -17.96 -28.18
CA LYS A 553 18.68 -18.77 -27.54
C LYS A 553 19.04 -19.30 -26.15
N ASP A 554 20.33 -19.35 -25.81
CA ASP A 554 20.86 -19.75 -24.51
C ASP A 554 20.98 -18.58 -23.51
N GLU A 555 20.73 -17.34 -23.95
CA GLU A 555 20.75 -16.13 -23.11
C GLU A 555 19.35 -15.75 -22.57
N TYR A 556 18.31 -16.52 -22.88
CA TYR A 556 16.95 -16.33 -22.35
C TYR A 556 16.18 -17.65 -22.18
N GLU A 557 15.30 -17.72 -21.18
CA GLU A 557 14.23 -18.72 -21.12
C GLU A 557 13.13 -18.32 -22.12
N LEU A 558 12.64 -19.29 -22.89
CA LEU A 558 11.54 -19.14 -23.83
C LEU A 558 10.41 -20.10 -23.45
N ILE A 559 9.20 -19.57 -23.30
CA ILE A 559 7.98 -20.34 -23.05
C ILE A 559 7.02 -20.09 -24.21
N ASP A 560 6.63 -21.17 -24.90
CA ASP A 560 5.71 -21.15 -26.04
C ASP A 560 4.35 -21.76 -25.63
N ASP A 561 3.26 -21.01 -25.82
CA ASP A 561 1.86 -21.46 -25.81
C ASP A 561 1.21 -21.07 -27.14
N ALA A 562 0.06 -21.66 -27.49
CA ALA A 562 -0.63 -21.33 -28.74
C ALA A 562 -1.29 -19.94 -28.72
N TYR A 563 -1.46 -19.32 -27.55
CA TYR A 563 -2.04 -17.98 -27.37
C TYR A 563 -1.00 -16.93 -26.98
N TYR A 564 0.14 -17.32 -26.42
CA TYR A 564 1.17 -16.38 -25.95
C TYR A 564 2.59 -16.95 -26.04
N ARG A 565 3.58 -16.05 -26.03
CA ARG A 565 4.99 -16.40 -25.82
C ARG A 565 5.59 -15.51 -24.75
N ILE A 566 6.50 -16.09 -23.97
CA ILE A 566 7.22 -15.39 -22.89
C ILE A 566 8.71 -15.54 -23.11
N TYR A 567 9.42 -14.42 -23.20
CA TYR A 567 10.87 -14.34 -23.16
C TYR A 567 11.29 -13.83 -21.78
N ARG A 568 12.26 -14.50 -21.16
CA ARG A 568 12.82 -14.13 -19.86
C ARG A 568 14.33 -14.09 -19.93
N ILE A 569 14.89 -12.91 -19.71
CA ILE A 569 16.34 -12.69 -19.70
C ILE A 569 16.72 -12.53 -18.23
N ALA A 570 17.51 -13.45 -17.69
CA ALA A 570 17.96 -13.39 -16.30
C ALA A 570 19.24 -12.54 -16.18
N ASN A 571 19.31 -11.70 -15.15
CA ASN A 571 20.40 -10.74 -14.90
C ASN A 571 20.71 -9.85 -16.15
N PRO A 572 19.71 -9.18 -16.75
CA PRO A 572 19.91 -8.35 -17.93
C PRO A 572 20.88 -7.18 -17.69
N LYS A 573 21.57 -6.73 -18.74
CA LYS A 573 22.47 -5.56 -18.69
C LYS A 573 21.64 -4.28 -18.54
N SER A 574 22.08 -3.36 -17.68
CA SER A 574 21.43 -2.06 -17.56
C SER A 574 21.51 -1.24 -18.85
N GLY A 575 20.39 -0.68 -19.30
CA GLY A 575 20.28 0.19 -20.45
C GLY A 575 19.06 -0.12 -21.32
N ASN A 576 19.04 0.45 -22.52
CA ASN A 576 17.93 0.30 -23.46
C ASN A 576 18.10 -0.95 -24.33
N TYR A 577 17.37 -2.02 -24.02
CA TYR A 577 17.19 -3.12 -24.96
C TYR A 577 16.34 -2.66 -26.15
N GLN A 578 16.52 -3.31 -27.30
CA GLN A 578 15.74 -3.09 -28.51
C GLN A 578 15.07 -4.42 -28.91
N LEU A 579 13.75 -4.48 -28.79
CA LEU A 579 12.94 -5.61 -29.23
C LEU A 579 12.46 -5.37 -30.66
N PHE A 580 12.98 -6.17 -31.60
CA PHE A 580 12.53 -6.21 -32.98
C PHE A 580 11.62 -7.42 -33.22
N ILE A 581 10.40 -7.17 -33.69
CA ILE A 581 9.45 -8.23 -34.05
C ILE A 581 9.20 -8.21 -35.56
N LEU A 582 9.38 -9.36 -36.22
CA LEU A 582 9.01 -9.59 -37.61
C LEU A 582 7.95 -10.69 -37.70
N ASN A 583 6.79 -10.35 -38.25
CA ASN A 583 5.74 -11.31 -38.58
C ASN A 583 5.61 -11.42 -40.12
N THR A 584 5.32 -12.60 -40.65
CA THR A 584 5.37 -12.82 -42.13
C THR A 584 4.56 -14.04 -42.64
N GLN A 585 3.67 -14.62 -41.84
CA GLN A 585 2.89 -15.82 -42.24
C GLN A 585 1.39 -15.54 -42.44
N LEU A 586 0.86 -14.43 -41.92
CA LEU A 586 -0.58 -14.15 -41.88
C LEU A 586 -0.86 -12.66 -42.13
N VAL A 587 -2.09 -12.35 -42.56
CA VAL A 587 -2.43 -11.06 -43.17
C VAL A 587 -2.46 -9.89 -42.17
N THR A 588 -2.76 -10.14 -40.89
CA THR A 588 -2.73 -9.15 -39.78
C THR A 588 -2.62 -9.83 -38.41
N PRO A 589 -1.44 -10.28 -37.94
CA PRO A 589 -1.28 -10.76 -36.58
C PRO A 589 -0.91 -9.58 -35.69
N ASP A 590 -1.95 -8.90 -35.23
CA ASP A 590 -1.83 -7.94 -34.14
C ASP A 590 -1.32 -8.68 -32.89
N LEU A 591 -0.44 -8.05 -32.10
CA LEU A 591 0.08 -8.62 -30.85
C LEU A 591 -0.25 -7.68 -29.69
N ASN A 592 -0.61 -8.27 -28.54
CA ASN A 592 -0.67 -7.59 -27.25
C ASN A 592 0.68 -7.82 -26.54
N VAL A 593 1.53 -6.80 -26.48
CA VAL A 593 2.85 -6.87 -25.83
C VAL A 593 2.76 -6.21 -24.44
N VAL A 594 3.24 -6.93 -23.44
CA VAL A 594 3.47 -6.44 -22.06
C VAL A 594 4.91 -6.77 -21.71
N SER A 595 5.65 -5.84 -21.10
CA SER A 595 6.96 -6.17 -20.56
C SER A 595 7.23 -5.45 -19.24
N PHE A 596 8.02 -6.11 -18.40
CA PHE A 596 8.34 -5.67 -17.05
C PHE A 596 9.74 -6.11 -16.65
N VAL A 597 10.37 -5.28 -15.82
CA VAL A 597 11.64 -5.60 -15.17
C VAL A 597 11.34 -6.19 -13.81
N GLU A 598 11.91 -7.35 -13.56
CA GLU A 598 12.04 -7.93 -12.23
C GLU A 598 13.29 -7.30 -11.62
N ASN A 599 13.13 -6.14 -10.99
CA ASN A 599 14.22 -5.46 -10.29
C ASN A 599 13.81 -5.27 -8.84
N PRO A 600 14.62 -5.69 -7.84
CA PRO A 600 14.33 -5.29 -6.47
C PRO A 600 14.48 -3.76 -6.27
N LEU A 601 15.19 -3.05 -7.17
CA LEU A 601 15.75 -1.71 -6.96
C LEU A 601 16.21 -1.06 -8.31
N PRO A 602 15.49 -0.17 -9.04
CA PRO A 602 14.30 0.63 -8.72
C PRO A 602 13.02 0.21 -9.49
N ASP A 603 11.86 0.82 -9.13
CA ASP A 603 10.57 0.63 -9.80
C ASP A 603 9.93 1.96 -10.24
N PHE A 604 9.14 1.94 -11.33
CA PHE A 604 8.29 3.05 -11.74
C PHE A 604 6.83 2.59 -11.92
N TYR A 605 5.94 3.04 -11.03
CA TYR A 605 4.53 2.69 -11.01
C TYR A 605 3.69 3.78 -11.67
N ILE A 606 2.88 3.44 -12.66
CA ILE A 606 1.88 4.33 -13.25
C ILE A 606 0.51 3.68 -13.05
N ASP A 607 -0.45 4.42 -12.51
CA ASP A 607 -1.83 3.98 -12.39
C ASP A 607 -2.85 5.07 -12.70
N ALA A 608 -4.06 4.64 -13.02
CA ALA A 608 -5.21 5.49 -13.34
C ALA A 608 -6.47 4.88 -12.73
N GLU A 609 -7.22 5.63 -11.93
CA GLU A 609 -8.38 5.13 -11.20
C GLU A 609 -9.54 6.13 -11.22
N PRO A 610 -10.77 5.71 -11.56
CA PRO A 610 -11.14 4.42 -12.17
C PRO A 610 -10.70 4.32 -13.65
N LYS A 611 -10.32 3.10 -14.09
CA LYS A 611 -9.80 2.84 -15.45
C LYS A 611 -10.85 2.94 -16.57
N VAL A 612 -12.12 2.78 -16.22
CA VAL A 612 -13.28 2.88 -17.12
C VAL A 612 -14.34 3.70 -16.41
N MET A 613 -15.02 4.60 -17.13
CA MET A 613 -16.06 5.45 -16.56
C MET A 613 -17.23 5.65 -17.51
N SER A 614 -18.45 5.57 -16.98
CA SER A 614 -19.62 6.23 -17.56
C SER A 614 -19.60 7.71 -17.15
N THR A 615 -19.65 8.61 -18.14
CA THR A 615 -19.42 10.05 -17.92
C THR A 615 -20.52 10.73 -17.07
N PRO A 616 -20.22 11.72 -16.20
CA PRO A 616 -18.92 12.31 -15.89
C PRO A 616 -18.46 12.00 -14.45
N GLN A 617 -17.33 11.31 -14.31
CA GLN A 617 -16.59 11.17 -13.05
C GLN A 617 -15.12 11.63 -13.24
N PRO A 618 -14.39 11.99 -12.18
CA PRO A 618 -12.97 12.30 -12.26
C PRO A 618 -12.10 11.03 -12.25
N VAL A 619 -11.03 11.01 -13.06
CA VAL A 619 -9.95 10.00 -12.96
C VAL A 619 -8.79 10.60 -12.16
N LYS A 620 -8.30 9.88 -11.16
CA LYS A 620 -7.00 10.11 -10.51
C LYS A 620 -5.94 9.37 -11.31
N ILE A 621 -4.87 10.04 -11.73
CA ILE A 621 -3.71 9.40 -12.38
C ILE A 621 -2.50 9.68 -11.50
N SER A 622 -1.74 8.63 -11.19
CA SER A 622 -0.59 8.68 -10.29
C SER A 622 0.62 8.00 -10.93
N GLY A 623 1.73 8.74 -11.03
CA GLY A 623 3.06 8.18 -11.27
C GLY A 623 3.86 8.22 -9.97
N VAL A 624 4.37 7.07 -9.53
CA VAL A 624 5.19 6.94 -8.32
C VAL A 624 6.50 6.26 -8.71
N ALA A 625 7.60 6.93 -8.44
CA ALA A 625 8.94 6.46 -8.74
C ALA A 625 9.63 6.04 -7.43
N SER A 626 10.05 4.78 -7.35
CA SER A 626 10.76 4.20 -6.21
C SER A 626 12.20 3.92 -6.64
N TYR A 627 13.19 4.58 -6.04
CA TYR A 627 14.60 4.38 -6.39
C TYR A 627 15.42 3.94 -5.18
N ALA A 628 16.37 3.03 -5.39
CA ALA A 628 17.27 2.55 -4.33
C ALA A 628 18.71 3.08 -4.42
N VAL A 629 18.93 3.99 -5.37
CA VAL A 629 20.20 4.70 -5.55
C VAL A 629 19.86 6.18 -5.59
N THR A 630 20.64 6.98 -4.87
CA THR A 630 20.48 8.43 -4.95
C THR A 630 20.75 8.87 -6.39
N LEU A 631 19.73 9.40 -7.05
CA LEU A 631 19.81 9.96 -8.40
C LEU A 631 20.56 11.31 -8.35
N PHE A 632 21.88 11.24 -8.15
CA PHE A 632 22.79 12.38 -8.13
C PHE A 632 23.10 12.91 -9.55
N ASP A 633 22.07 13.15 -10.36
CA ASP A 633 22.17 13.99 -11.55
C ASP A 633 21.20 15.17 -11.42
N PRO A 634 21.68 16.41 -11.17
CA PRO A 634 20.82 17.59 -11.05
C PRO A 634 20.16 18.01 -12.38
N ASN A 635 20.39 17.28 -13.47
CA ASN A 635 19.70 17.44 -14.75
C ASN A 635 18.56 16.42 -14.95
N LEU A 636 18.31 15.52 -13.99
CA LEU A 636 17.30 14.48 -14.10
C LEU A 636 15.90 15.05 -13.79
N ASN A 637 15.21 15.52 -14.83
CA ASN A 637 13.82 15.96 -14.73
C ASN A 637 12.86 14.82 -15.05
N PHE A 638 11.92 14.54 -14.15
CA PHE A 638 10.75 13.72 -14.45
C PHE A 638 9.63 14.61 -14.99
N GLU A 639 9.31 14.44 -16.27
CA GLU A 639 8.19 15.11 -16.92
C GLU A 639 7.13 14.05 -17.27
N GLY A 640 5.91 14.27 -16.81
CA GLY A 640 4.74 13.46 -17.15
C GLY A 640 3.70 14.30 -17.88
N TYR A 641 2.85 13.66 -18.67
CA TYR A 641 1.64 14.25 -19.19
C TYR A 641 0.59 13.17 -19.44
N VAL A 642 -0.68 13.51 -19.20
CA VAL A 642 -1.84 12.69 -19.51
C VAL A 642 -2.37 13.12 -20.86
N GLU A 643 -2.27 12.26 -21.88
CA GLU A 643 -3.03 12.45 -23.13
C GLU A 643 -4.46 11.92 -22.94
N ARG A 644 -5.43 12.82 -23.02
CA ARG A 644 -6.87 12.47 -22.95
C ARG A 644 -7.36 11.85 -24.26
N PRO A 645 -8.53 11.17 -24.27
CA PRO A 645 -9.12 10.63 -25.50
C PRO A 645 -9.39 11.65 -26.63
N ASP A 646 -9.51 12.94 -26.30
CA ASP A 646 -9.64 14.04 -27.28
C ASP A 646 -8.27 14.58 -27.78
N ARG A 647 -7.17 13.95 -27.36
CA ARG A 647 -5.76 14.32 -27.58
C ARG A 647 -5.33 15.64 -26.94
N SER A 648 -6.12 16.18 -26.00
CA SER A 648 -5.62 17.25 -25.12
C SER A 648 -4.67 16.66 -24.08
N GLN A 649 -3.55 17.34 -23.85
CA GLN A 649 -2.58 16.97 -22.83
C GLN A 649 -2.82 17.75 -21.54
N VAL A 650 -2.68 17.08 -20.40
CA VAL A 650 -2.70 17.66 -19.05
C VAL A 650 -1.35 17.36 -18.39
N PRO A 651 -0.72 18.31 -17.70
CA PRO A 651 0.38 18.01 -16.79
C PRO A 651 -0.04 17.03 -15.69
#